data_AF-A0A226DP77-F1
#
_entry.id   AF-A0A226DP77-F1
#
_cell.length_a   1.000
_cell.length_b   1.000
_cell.length_c   1.000
_cell.angle_alpha   90.00
_cell.angle_beta   90.00
_cell.angle_gamma   90.00
#
_symmetry.space_group_name_H-M   'P 1'
#
loop_
_entity.id
_entity.type
_entity.pdbx_description
1 polymer ?
#
loop_
_entity_poly.entity_id
_entity_poly.type
_entity_poly.pdbx_seq_one_letter_code
_entity_poly.pdbx_strand_id
1 'polypeptide(L)'
;MPNAGDSSVKNRYKKLQSSFPQIGRSSANFNSKKVRGNANNVISKVVRNPLILDAIFAHLDLPDLKTARLVCHEWNDIASPLLGRQAALQATPLFSSNSSHVFPVNPKLKRTLVISDQFHPSIPPHMKTEIITKAVTQVSQLTREIKFVANRMEFVAPFLQGIRMLGSSPKIQKISIFSEPDYYDPNTITPVEAYQKLPPQDNLTTLEFNTLLDFRIHGWEELQPLLQIWIDAAPNLTTLDIAASLYPNLEGCRNLKVLKFRFLTRYVHVNLGKVVKMLGQVKDSLVELELSVAPENSGVMKKLQLDKKMVPVMSKLTTLSIQAINVYRILDFFDEDHFPKLRTLSIQPGIGKSSLITHLNLWEPHRGVQSLAVTIDSWEEEELEEEMIQIFPTVKEFNLTLKQISSSPISRSMESFKIWDLDRVNVIVDGVRPSSELIEGLEAAMSRLRDSENAPDNENNAMSKALQNPVILDAIFAQLSLSDVKTCRLVCQKWNDVGVKTLGKRAYFPVNKLFSYNAPKFNELPPVNDQLMRGLLISDKFDRSIRSDKKKTEVITKGLTHVSNLTHEIKFLAAKEEFVPAFFKGIRALGSIKAGQKLPSQPNLTSLRFHDSSANHYAAACLEFQSLIKIWLDAATNLTTLDVAASLCPNLEGCKSLKVLKFKFVIRYGQARNPNLDNVIKMLGQVKDSLIELELSNGEGGYEKEVKI
;
A
#
# COMPACT_ATOMS: atom_id res chain seq x y z
N MET A 1 -33.52 -28.98 -39.79
CA MET A 1 -32.52 -29.86 -39.13
C MET A 1 -31.29 -29.03 -38.77
N PRO A 2 -30.99 -28.85 -37.48
CA PRO A 2 -29.67 -28.38 -37.06
C PRO A 2 -29.00 -29.29 -36.01
N ASN A 3 -27.75 -29.61 -36.33
CA ASN A 3 -26.53 -29.75 -35.52
C ASN A 3 -26.57 -30.29 -34.09
N ALA A 4 -25.98 -31.48 -33.98
CA ALA A 4 -25.28 -31.99 -32.82
C ALA A 4 -24.07 -31.11 -32.47
N GLY A 5 -23.88 -30.85 -31.18
CA GLY A 5 -22.70 -30.17 -30.65
C GLY A 5 -22.79 -29.97 -29.15
N ASP A 6 -21.98 -30.76 -28.43
CA ASP A 6 -21.44 -30.47 -27.10
C ASP A 6 -22.25 -30.87 -25.85
N SER A 7 -22.21 -32.18 -25.53
CA SER A 7 -22.69 -32.78 -24.28
C SER A 7 -21.55 -33.17 -23.33
N SER A 8 -20.55 -32.29 -23.14
CA SER A 8 -19.39 -32.56 -22.27
C SER A 8 -19.37 -31.78 -20.93
N VAL A 9 -20.29 -30.83 -20.71
CA VAL A 9 -20.25 -29.96 -19.50
C VAL A 9 -21.32 -30.30 -18.43
N LYS A 10 -22.28 -31.20 -18.73
CA LYS A 10 -23.45 -31.43 -17.85
C LYS A 10 -23.33 -32.52 -16.78
N ASN A 11 -22.22 -33.28 -16.70
CA ASN A 11 -22.09 -34.41 -15.76
C ASN A 11 -21.13 -34.21 -14.57
N ARG A 12 -20.62 -32.99 -14.32
CA ARG A 12 -19.79 -32.70 -13.13
C ARG A 12 -20.51 -32.00 -11.96
N TYR A 13 -21.80 -31.68 -12.09
CA TYR A 13 -22.56 -30.94 -11.05
C TYR A 13 -23.70 -31.72 -10.37
N LYS A 14 -23.70 -33.06 -10.45
CA LYS A 14 -24.74 -33.91 -9.83
C LYS A 14 -24.30 -34.73 -8.61
N LYS A 15 -23.13 -34.46 -8.01
CA LYS A 15 -22.65 -35.19 -6.82
C LYS A 15 -22.10 -34.29 -5.69
N LEU A 16 -22.70 -33.12 -5.50
CA LEU A 16 -22.38 -32.16 -4.42
C LEU A 16 -23.63 -31.64 -3.68
N GLN A 17 -24.73 -32.40 -3.72
CA GLN A 17 -25.89 -32.19 -2.83
C GLN A 17 -25.88 -33.25 -1.72
N SER A 18 -24.99 -33.12 -0.73
CA SER A 18 -25.17 -33.72 0.61
C SER A 18 -23.93 -33.47 1.49
N SER A 19 -23.72 -32.24 1.98
CA SER A 19 -22.99 -31.93 3.23
C SER A 19 -22.75 -30.43 3.36
N PHE A 20 -23.79 -29.68 3.69
CA PHE A 20 -23.63 -28.50 4.53
C PHE A 20 -24.34 -28.80 5.85
N PRO A 21 -23.69 -28.62 7.02
CA PRO A 21 -24.39 -28.71 8.28
C PRO A 21 -25.47 -27.62 8.27
N GLN A 22 -26.71 -28.00 8.56
CA GLN A 22 -27.70 -27.06 9.05
C GLN A 22 -27.04 -26.28 10.19
N ILE A 23 -26.92 -24.95 10.05
CA ILE A 23 -26.73 -24.07 11.19
C ILE A 23 -28.04 -24.13 11.96
N GLY A 24 -28.17 -25.19 12.76
CA GLY A 24 -29.15 -25.28 13.81
C GLY A 24 -28.96 -24.08 14.71
N ARG A 25 -30.07 -23.40 14.99
CA ARG A 25 -30.17 -22.41 16.06
C ARG A 25 -29.70 -23.05 17.37
N SER A 26 -28.41 -22.94 17.67
CA SER A 26 -27.90 -22.97 19.04
C SER A 26 -27.60 -21.53 19.40
N SER A 27 -28.64 -20.82 19.83
CA SER A 27 -28.47 -19.67 20.71
C SER A 27 -27.89 -20.20 22.02
N ALA A 28 -26.56 -20.35 22.05
CA ALA A 28 -25.85 -20.46 23.31
C ALA A 28 -26.13 -19.15 24.06
N ASN A 29 -26.96 -19.25 25.09
CA ASN A 29 -27.19 -18.19 26.05
C ASN A 29 -25.84 -17.74 26.59
N PHE A 30 -25.29 -16.65 26.05
CA PHE A 30 -24.31 -15.82 26.73
C PHE A 30 -25.03 -15.14 27.90
N ASN A 31 -25.31 -15.92 28.96
CA ASN A 31 -25.48 -15.37 30.29
C ASN A 31 -24.09 -14.94 30.76
N SER A 32 -23.58 -13.83 30.21
CA SER A 32 -22.51 -13.10 30.88
C SER A 32 -23.08 -12.74 32.24
N LYS A 33 -22.55 -13.33 33.32
CA LYS A 33 -22.77 -12.82 34.68
C LYS A 33 -22.55 -11.33 34.59
N LYS A 34 -23.62 -10.55 34.80
CA LYS A 34 -23.62 -9.10 34.79
C LYS A 34 -22.74 -8.67 35.96
N VAL A 35 -21.42 -8.66 35.76
CA VAL A 35 -20.48 -8.08 36.70
C VAL A 35 -20.92 -6.63 36.80
N ARG A 36 -21.54 -6.26 37.93
CA ARG A 36 -21.81 -4.86 38.26
C ARG A 36 -20.44 -4.20 38.42
N GLY A 37 -19.86 -3.80 37.29
CA GLY A 37 -18.70 -2.92 37.28
C GLY A 37 -19.09 -1.67 38.05
N ASN A 38 -18.31 -1.36 39.08
CA ASN A 38 -18.50 -0.16 39.87
C ASN A 38 -18.49 1.05 38.91
N ALA A 39 -19.66 1.67 38.71
CA ALA A 39 -19.85 2.79 37.78
C ALA A 39 -18.97 4.02 38.14
N ASN A 40 -18.33 3.97 39.31
CA ASN A 40 -17.37 4.97 39.78
C ASN A 40 -15.90 4.65 39.46
N ASN A 41 -15.58 3.57 38.73
CA ASN A 41 -14.21 3.38 38.26
C ASN A 41 -13.86 4.50 37.27
N VAL A 42 -12.84 5.30 37.61
CA VAL A 42 -12.32 6.42 36.81
C VAL A 42 -12.05 5.98 35.36
N ILE A 43 -11.54 4.76 35.15
CA ILE A 43 -11.28 4.21 33.82
C ILE A 43 -12.58 4.07 33.00
N SER A 44 -13.68 3.64 33.62
CA SER A 44 -14.99 3.52 32.96
C SER A 44 -15.53 4.87 32.49
N LYS A 45 -15.30 5.95 33.26
CA LYS A 45 -15.69 7.31 32.88
C LYS A 45 -14.84 7.84 31.73
N VAL A 46 -13.54 7.55 31.73
CA VAL A 46 -12.61 7.94 30.66
C VAL A 46 -12.97 7.26 29.34
N VAL A 47 -13.19 5.94 29.32
CA VAL A 47 -13.52 5.18 28.10
C VAL A 47 -14.98 5.33 27.65
N ARG A 48 -15.76 6.20 28.29
CA ARG A 48 -17.10 6.63 27.85
C ARG A 48 -17.13 8.09 27.43
N ASN A 49 -16.02 8.82 27.56
CA ASN A 49 -15.94 10.19 27.11
C ASN A 49 -15.91 10.21 25.57
N PRO A 50 -16.86 10.89 24.91
CA PRO A 50 -16.96 10.87 23.46
C PRO A 50 -15.76 11.51 22.75
N LEU A 51 -15.11 12.51 23.37
CA LEU A 51 -13.93 13.16 22.79
C LEU A 51 -12.71 12.24 22.81
N ILE A 52 -12.56 11.47 23.91
CA ILE A 52 -11.47 10.50 24.05
C ILE A 52 -11.68 9.34 23.08
N LEU A 53 -12.91 8.83 22.97
CA LEU A 53 -13.23 7.77 22.04
C LEU A 53 -13.09 8.21 20.58
N ASP A 54 -13.50 9.42 20.22
CA ASP A 54 -13.29 9.96 18.87
C ASP A 54 -11.80 10.06 18.52
N ALA A 55 -10.97 10.54 19.45
CA ALA A 55 -9.52 10.57 19.27
C ALA A 55 -8.91 9.16 19.13
N ILE A 56 -9.31 8.20 19.98
CA ILE A 56 -8.84 6.81 19.87
C ILE A 56 -9.25 6.21 18.53
N PHE A 57 -10.53 6.32 18.18
CA PHE A 57 -11.08 5.73 16.97
C PHE A 57 -10.52 6.36 15.70
N ALA A 58 -10.14 7.64 15.71
CA ALA A 58 -9.46 8.29 14.60
C ALA A 58 -8.10 7.66 14.25
N HIS A 59 -7.49 6.96 15.19
CA HIS A 59 -6.21 6.25 15.00
C HIS A 59 -6.36 4.74 14.79
N LEU A 60 -7.57 4.18 14.88
CA LEU A 60 -7.80 2.77 14.57
C LEU A 60 -7.89 2.57 13.06
N ASP A 61 -7.42 1.42 12.59
CA ASP A 61 -7.68 0.99 11.22
C ASP A 61 -9.15 0.56 11.05
N LEU A 62 -9.57 0.33 9.80
CA LEU A 62 -10.96 -0.03 9.51
C LEU A 62 -11.41 -1.36 10.15
N PRO A 63 -10.61 -2.45 10.15
CA PRO A 63 -10.93 -3.67 10.88
C PRO A 63 -11.14 -3.47 12.39
N ASP A 64 -10.25 -2.74 13.05
CA ASP A 64 -10.32 -2.50 14.49
C ASP A 64 -11.50 -1.60 14.83
N LEU A 65 -11.76 -0.56 14.04
CA LEU A 65 -12.92 0.32 14.23
C LEU A 65 -14.25 -0.43 14.08
N LYS A 66 -14.33 -1.37 13.12
CA LYS A 66 -15.50 -2.25 12.93
C LYS A 66 -15.75 -3.15 14.14
N THR A 67 -14.71 -3.60 14.81
CA THR A 67 -14.80 -4.48 15.98
C THR A 67 -15.06 -3.68 17.25
N ALA A 68 -14.36 -2.57 17.45
CA ALA A 68 -14.49 -1.67 18.59
C ALA A 68 -15.92 -1.16 18.75
N ARG A 69 -16.61 -0.80 17.66
CA ARG A 69 -18.00 -0.33 17.74
C ARG A 69 -18.96 -1.37 18.33
N LEU A 70 -18.62 -2.65 18.33
CA LEU A 70 -19.47 -3.73 18.84
C LEU A 70 -19.35 -3.93 20.37
N VAL A 71 -18.41 -3.23 21.03
CA VAL A 71 -18.15 -3.37 22.47
C VAL A 71 -19.36 -2.97 23.31
N CYS A 72 -19.97 -1.80 23.04
CA CYS A 72 -21.20 -1.34 23.68
C CYS A 72 -21.93 -0.29 22.84
N HIS A 73 -23.14 0.11 23.26
CA HIS A 73 -23.95 1.07 22.51
C HIS A 73 -23.30 2.45 22.38
N GLU A 74 -22.64 2.95 23.44
CA GLU A 74 -21.96 4.24 23.42
C GLU A 74 -20.80 4.25 22.43
N TRP A 75 -20.00 3.18 22.41
CA TRP A 75 -18.93 3.01 21.43
C TRP A 75 -19.50 2.93 20.02
N ASN A 76 -20.58 2.20 19.81
CA ASN A 76 -21.25 2.14 18.51
C ASN A 76 -21.73 3.52 18.04
N ASP A 77 -22.26 4.34 18.94
CA ASP A 77 -22.80 5.65 18.61
C ASP A 77 -21.75 6.68 18.20
N ILE A 78 -20.54 6.57 18.76
CA ILE A 78 -19.38 7.41 18.46
C ILE A 78 -18.58 6.88 17.28
N ALA A 79 -18.36 5.56 17.21
CA ALA A 79 -17.61 4.92 16.13
C ALA A 79 -18.38 4.89 14.81
N SER A 80 -19.71 4.74 14.82
CA SER A 80 -20.48 4.61 13.56
C SER A 80 -20.37 5.83 12.63
N PRO A 81 -20.46 7.09 13.11
CA PRO A 81 -20.22 8.27 12.27
C PRO A 81 -18.80 8.33 11.70
N LEU A 82 -17.78 7.95 12.48
CA LEU A 82 -16.40 7.92 12.02
C LEU A 82 -16.21 6.82 10.98
N LEU A 83 -16.71 5.62 11.25
CA LEU A 83 -16.68 4.50 10.31
C LEU A 83 -17.44 4.83 9.03
N GLY A 84 -18.57 5.53 9.10
CA GLY A 84 -19.29 6.00 7.91
C GLY A 84 -18.52 7.07 7.11
N ARG A 85 -17.61 7.82 7.74
CA ARG A 85 -16.70 8.77 7.05
C ARG A 85 -15.52 8.06 6.40
N GLN A 86 -14.97 7.03 7.05
CA GLN A 86 -13.75 6.35 6.61
C GLN A 86 -14.00 5.13 5.71
N ALA A 87 -15.15 4.48 5.85
CA ALA A 87 -15.53 3.31 5.08
C ALA A 87 -16.70 3.61 4.14
N ALA A 88 -16.77 2.83 3.08
CA ALA A 88 -17.88 2.86 2.14
C ALA A 88 -18.72 1.59 2.28
N LEU A 89 -20.04 1.74 2.36
CA LEU A 89 -20.97 0.63 2.48
C LEU A 89 -21.35 0.12 1.09
N GLN A 90 -21.04 -1.14 0.80
CA GLN A 90 -21.49 -1.82 -0.41
C GLN A 90 -23.00 -2.03 -0.34
N ALA A 91 -23.76 -1.36 -1.20
CA ALA A 91 -25.22 -1.39 -1.20
C ALA A 91 -25.77 -2.66 -1.86
N THR A 92 -25.15 -3.12 -2.96
CA THR A 92 -25.61 -4.25 -3.78
C THR A 92 -25.81 -5.54 -2.97
N PRO A 93 -24.90 -5.95 -2.07
CA PRO A 93 -25.08 -7.15 -1.25
C PRO A 93 -26.20 -7.06 -0.20
N LEU A 94 -26.74 -5.87 0.09
CA LEU A 94 -27.82 -5.68 1.06
C LEU A 94 -29.19 -6.08 0.51
N PHE A 95 -29.28 -6.35 -0.79
CA PHE A 95 -30.49 -6.81 -1.47
C PHE A 95 -30.40 -8.32 -1.69
N SER A 96 -31.31 -9.06 -1.06
CA SER A 96 -31.47 -10.52 -1.27
C SER A 96 -32.58 -10.79 -2.27
N SER A 97 -32.44 -11.84 -3.09
CA SER A 97 -33.46 -12.27 -4.06
C SER A 97 -34.81 -12.59 -3.41
N ASN A 98 -34.82 -12.90 -2.11
CA ASN A 98 -36.00 -13.42 -1.42
C ASN A 98 -36.66 -12.40 -0.48
N SER A 99 -36.08 -11.21 -0.29
CA SER A 99 -36.64 -10.20 0.61
C SER A 99 -36.76 -8.86 -0.11
N SER A 100 -38.01 -8.36 -0.21
CA SER A 100 -38.28 -6.97 -0.56
C SER A 100 -37.69 -5.97 0.44
N HIS A 101 -37.29 -6.45 1.63
CA HIS A 101 -36.70 -5.65 2.69
C HIS A 101 -35.17 -5.66 2.61
N VAL A 102 -34.58 -4.46 2.66
CA VAL A 102 -33.15 -4.24 2.86
C VAL A 102 -32.80 -4.54 4.31
N PHE A 103 -31.68 -5.21 4.54
CA PHE A 103 -31.20 -5.44 5.90
C PHE A 103 -31.10 -4.11 6.65
N PRO A 104 -31.61 -4.03 7.90
CA PRO A 104 -31.57 -2.79 8.67
C PRO A 104 -30.10 -2.46 9.01
N VAL A 105 -29.55 -1.49 8.28
CA VAL A 105 -28.21 -0.95 8.52
C VAL A 105 -28.34 0.41 9.20
N ASN A 106 -27.54 0.63 10.26
CA ASN A 106 -27.47 1.91 10.96
C ASN A 106 -27.25 3.05 9.95
N PRO A 107 -28.13 4.07 9.90
CA PRO A 107 -28.05 5.15 8.91
C PRO A 107 -26.75 5.95 9.00
N LYS A 108 -26.07 5.98 10.17
CA LYS A 108 -24.76 6.63 10.36
C LYS A 108 -23.65 5.98 9.52
N LEU A 109 -23.79 4.70 9.16
CA LEU A 109 -22.86 3.95 8.31
C LEU A 109 -23.08 4.18 6.81
N LYS A 110 -24.24 4.73 6.42
CA LYS A 110 -24.62 4.94 5.02
C LYS A 110 -24.10 6.27 4.45
N ARG A 111 -23.09 6.88 5.08
CA ARG A 111 -22.59 8.21 4.68
C ARG A 111 -21.89 8.18 3.32
N THR A 112 -21.11 7.13 3.04
CA THR A 112 -20.58 6.82 1.71
C THR A 112 -21.12 5.48 1.25
N LEU A 113 -21.80 5.45 0.10
CA LEU A 113 -22.34 4.23 -0.49
C LEU A 113 -21.52 3.84 -1.71
N VAL A 114 -21.25 2.54 -1.85
CA VAL A 114 -20.74 1.95 -3.10
C VAL A 114 -21.85 1.12 -3.72
N ILE A 115 -22.17 1.42 -4.96
CA ILE A 115 -23.13 0.68 -5.77
C ILE A 115 -22.30 0.07 -6.89
N SER A 116 -22.27 -1.25 -6.96
CA SER A 116 -21.54 -1.96 -8.01
C SER A 116 -22.38 -3.03 -8.69
N ASP A 117 -21.94 -3.45 -9.86
CA ASP A 117 -22.52 -4.56 -10.60
C ASP A 117 -22.01 -5.95 -10.16
N GLN A 118 -21.30 -6.00 -9.03
CA GLN A 118 -20.91 -7.23 -8.36
C GLN A 118 -22.07 -7.74 -7.49
N PHE A 119 -22.96 -8.51 -8.10
CA PHE A 119 -24.08 -9.14 -7.40
C PHE A 119 -23.70 -10.51 -6.85
N HIS A 120 -24.36 -10.91 -5.76
CA HIS A 120 -24.30 -12.30 -5.30
C HIS A 120 -24.82 -13.24 -6.42
N PRO A 121 -24.20 -14.41 -6.67
CA PRO A 121 -24.60 -15.32 -7.75
C PRO A 121 -26.06 -15.79 -7.70
N SER A 122 -26.72 -15.67 -6.55
CA SER A 122 -28.14 -16.02 -6.39
C SER A 122 -29.11 -14.96 -6.96
N ILE A 123 -28.63 -13.75 -7.30
CA ILE A 123 -29.48 -12.69 -7.84
C ILE A 123 -29.75 -12.96 -9.33
N PRO A 124 -31.02 -13.18 -9.74
CA PRO A 124 -31.37 -13.39 -11.14
C PRO A 124 -30.97 -12.18 -12.01
N PRO A 125 -30.50 -12.39 -13.26
CA PRO A 125 -30.08 -11.29 -14.13
C PRO A 125 -31.11 -10.17 -14.30
N HIS A 126 -32.39 -10.51 -14.42
CA HIS A 126 -33.48 -9.54 -14.61
C HIS A 126 -33.73 -8.65 -13.37
N MET A 127 -33.28 -9.04 -12.18
CA MET A 127 -33.43 -8.24 -10.95
C MET A 127 -32.27 -7.26 -10.72
N LYS A 128 -31.15 -7.44 -11.42
CA LYS A 128 -29.93 -6.65 -11.17
C LYS A 128 -30.13 -5.16 -11.41
N THR A 129 -30.80 -4.78 -12.50
CA THR A 129 -31.11 -3.38 -12.84
C THR A 129 -32.06 -2.74 -11.82
N GLU A 130 -33.07 -3.49 -11.36
CA GLU A 130 -33.98 -3.06 -10.30
C GLU A 130 -33.23 -2.83 -8.98
N ILE A 131 -32.29 -3.71 -8.63
CA ILE A 131 -31.47 -3.58 -7.41
C ILE A 131 -30.60 -2.33 -7.47
N ILE A 132 -29.96 -2.02 -8.59
CA ILE A 132 -29.18 -0.78 -8.75
C ILE A 132 -30.08 0.45 -8.53
N THR A 133 -31.26 0.47 -9.17
CA THR A 133 -32.23 1.56 -9.02
C THR A 133 -32.69 1.70 -7.57
N LYS A 134 -32.98 0.59 -6.88
CA LYS A 134 -33.36 0.56 -5.46
C LYS A 134 -32.22 1.01 -4.54
N ALA A 135 -30.98 0.62 -4.82
CA ALA A 135 -29.81 1.00 -4.04
C ALA A 135 -29.63 2.52 -4.00
N VAL A 136 -29.90 3.20 -5.12
CA VAL A 136 -29.87 4.66 -5.20
C VAL A 136 -31.09 5.29 -4.52
N THR A 137 -32.30 4.79 -4.79
CA THR A 137 -33.52 5.42 -4.25
C THR A 137 -33.69 5.25 -2.74
N GLN A 138 -33.04 4.25 -2.14
CA GLN A 138 -33.07 3.98 -0.70
C GLN A 138 -31.82 4.50 0.05
N VAL A 139 -31.12 5.49 -0.53
CA VAL A 139 -30.04 6.17 0.17
C VAL A 139 -30.53 6.83 1.47
N SER A 140 -29.66 6.90 2.47
CA SER A 140 -29.98 7.54 3.74
C SER A 140 -30.00 9.05 3.56
N GLN A 141 -30.81 9.76 4.36
CA GLN A 141 -30.67 11.21 4.51
C GLN A 141 -29.32 11.63 5.13
N LEU A 142 -28.44 10.70 5.49
CA LEU A 142 -27.07 10.99 5.92
C LEU A 142 -26.04 10.73 4.82
N THR A 143 -26.45 10.18 3.68
CA THR A 143 -25.56 9.89 2.55
C THR A 143 -25.06 11.20 1.95
N ARG A 144 -23.73 11.32 1.85
CA ARG A 144 -23.01 12.47 1.30
C ARG A 144 -22.25 12.11 0.03
N GLU A 145 -21.85 10.85 -0.11
CA GLU A 145 -21.08 10.35 -1.24
C GLU A 145 -21.71 9.09 -1.80
N ILE A 146 -21.81 9.02 -3.13
CA ILE A 146 -22.17 7.82 -3.87
C ILE A 146 -21.03 7.48 -4.83
N LYS A 147 -20.49 6.28 -4.68
CA LYS A 147 -19.54 5.68 -5.62
C LYS A 147 -20.28 4.64 -6.45
N PHE A 148 -20.30 4.81 -7.75
CA PHE A 148 -20.85 3.84 -8.69
C PHE A 148 -19.71 3.15 -9.42
N VAL A 149 -19.65 1.82 -9.36
CA VAL A 149 -18.61 1.01 -10.00
C VAL A 149 -19.29 0.04 -10.96
N ALA A 150 -19.11 0.22 -12.25
CA ALA A 150 -19.77 -0.61 -13.26
C ALA A 150 -18.78 -1.18 -14.27
N ASN A 151 -18.70 -2.51 -14.29
CA ASN A 151 -18.00 -3.28 -15.30
C ASN A 151 -18.89 -3.52 -16.54
N ARG A 152 -20.18 -3.19 -16.46
CA ARG A 152 -21.10 -3.30 -17.59
C ARG A 152 -21.94 -2.04 -17.76
N MET A 153 -21.98 -1.53 -18.99
CA MET A 153 -22.72 -0.30 -19.33
C MET A 153 -24.23 -0.42 -19.12
N GLU A 154 -24.78 -1.65 -19.14
CA GLU A 154 -26.20 -1.92 -18.89
C GLU A 154 -26.69 -1.41 -17.53
N PHE A 155 -25.79 -1.20 -16.55
CA PHE A 155 -26.13 -0.69 -15.22
C PHE A 155 -26.10 0.84 -15.10
N VAL A 156 -25.56 1.56 -16.09
CA VAL A 156 -25.50 3.03 -16.10
C VAL A 156 -26.90 3.63 -16.17
N ALA A 157 -27.76 3.13 -17.06
CA ALA A 157 -29.12 3.65 -17.20
C ALA A 157 -29.98 3.44 -15.95
N PRO A 158 -30.01 2.25 -15.31
CA PRO A 158 -30.65 2.05 -14.01
C PRO A 158 -30.08 2.95 -12.90
N PHE A 159 -28.78 3.19 -12.88
CA PHE A 159 -28.16 4.11 -11.93
C PHE A 159 -28.66 5.55 -12.12
N LEU A 160 -28.63 6.07 -13.34
CA LEU A 160 -29.18 7.39 -13.67
C LEU A 160 -30.67 7.50 -13.35
N GLN A 161 -31.46 6.46 -13.64
CA GLN A 161 -32.87 6.40 -13.29
C GLN A 161 -33.06 6.50 -11.77
N GLY A 162 -32.26 5.77 -11.00
CA GLY A 162 -32.24 5.86 -9.54
C GLY A 162 -31.94 7.29 -9.05
N ILE A 163 -31.01 8.00 -9.67
CA ILE A 163 -30.68 9.39 -9.35
C ILE A 163 -31.84 10.33 -9.70
N ARG A 164 -32.49 10.14 -10.85
CA ARG A 164 -33.69 10.93 -11.21
C ARG A 164 -34.82 10.73 -10.19
N MET A 165 -35.04 9.49 -9.77
CA MET A 165 -36.05 9.15 -8.77
C MET A 165 -35.71 9.70 -7.38
N LEU A 166 -34.42 9.80 -7.05
CA LEU A 166 -33.96 10.44 -5.82
C LEU A 166 -34.21 11.97 -5.85
N GLY A 167 -34.25 12.57 -7.03
CA GLY A 167 -34.49 14.00 -7.23
C GLY A 167 -33.32 14.87 -6.77
N SER A 168 -33.61 16.10 -6.36
CA SER A 168 -32.60 17.00 -5.79
C SER A 168 -32.37 16.64 -4.33
N SER A 169 -31.47 15.70 -4.07
CA SER A 169 -31.09 15.35 -2.70
C SER A 169 -30.36 16.53 -2.05
N PRO A 170 -30.81 17.04 -0.89
CA PRO A 170 -30.21 18.22 -0.27
C PRO A 170 -28.81 17.96 0.32
N LYS A 171 -28.27 16.73 0.19
CA LYS A 171 -27.15 16.28 1.01
C LYS A 171 -26.03 15.57 0.27
N ILE A 172 -26.28 15.06 -0.93
CA ILE A 172 -25.23 14.43 -1.74
C ILE A 172 -24.31 15.53 -2.25
N GLN A 173 -23.04 15.42 -1.89
CA GLN A 173 -21.98 16.39 -2.19
C GLN A 173 -20.95 15.85 -3.17
N LYS A 174 -20.79 14.52 -3.19
CA LYS A 174 -19.80 13.85 -4.03
C LYS A 174 -20.42 12.67 -4.76
N ILE A 175 -20.13 12.58 -6.06
CA ILE A 175 -20.43 11.41 -6.87
C ILE A 175 -19.15 10.98 -7.57
N SER A 176 -18.83 9.69 -7.44
CA SER A 176 -17.71 9.07 -8.15
C SER A 176 -18.25 7.96 -9.04
N ILE A 177 -17.90 7.98 -10.32
CA ILE A 177 -18.30 6.99 -11.31
C ILE A 177 -17.04 6.32 -11.82
N PHE A 178 -16.94 5.02 -11.58
CA PHE A 178 -15.85 4.17 -12.04
C PHE A 178 -16.41 3.17 -13.04
N SER A 179 -15.80 3.12 -14.22
CA SER A 179 -16.12 2.10 -15.21
C SER A 179 -14.90 1.22 -15.46
N GLU A 180 -15.03 -0.08 -15.20
CA GLU A 180 -14.00 -1.10 -15.40
C GLU A 180 -14.56 -2.21 -16.30
N PRO A 181 -14.81 -1.94 -17.59
CA PRO A 181 -15.58 -2.86 -18.41
C PRO A 181 -14.85 -4.17 -18.73
N ASP A 182 -15.15 -5.30 -18.08
CA ASP A 182 -14.40 -6.56 -18.28
C ASP A 182 -14.35 -7.06 -19.75
N TYR A 183 -15.32 -6.69 -20.58
CA TYR A 183 -15.37 -6.98 -22.02
C TYR A 183 -16.34 -6.00 -22.70
N TYR A 184 -15.90 -5.29 -23.75
CA TYR A 184 -16.78 -4.46 -24.56
C TYR A 184 -17.59 -5.35 -25.51
N ASP A 185 -18.89 -5.49 -25.25
CA ASP A 185 -19.84 -6.01 -26.22
C ASP A 185 -20.54 -4.83 -26.91
N PRO A 186 -20.26 -4.55 -28.20
CA PRO A 186 -20.87 -3.44 -28.92
C PRO A 186 -22.40 -3.53 -29.00
N ASN A 187 -22.98 -4.72 -28.82
CA ASN A 187 -24.42 -4.90 -28.85
C ASN A 187 -25.10 -4.51 -27.53
N THR A 188 -24.32 -4.29 -26.47
CA THR A 188 -24.84 -3.90 -25.13
C THR A 188 -24.77 -2.39 -24.87
N ILE A 189 -24.32 -1.62 -25.87
CA ILE A 189 -24.26 -0.17 -25.78
C ILE A 189 -25.70 0.34 -25.69
N THR A 190 -25.99 1.00 -24.59
CA THR A 190 -27.24 1.72 -24.46
C THR A 190 -27.17 2.94 -25.38
N PRO A 191 -28.13 3.15 -26.30
CA PRO A 191 -28.13 4.31 -27.17
C PRO A 191 -28.04 5.60 -26.36
N VAL A 192 -27.28 6.57 -26.84
CA VAL A 192 -27.09 7.87 -26.16
C VAL A 192 -28.43 8.56 -25.87
N GLU A 193 -29.41 8.34 -26.76
CA GLU A 193 -30.78 8.85 -26.65
C GLU A 193 -31.52 8.34 -25.41
N ALA A 194 -31.09 7.22 -24.82
CA ALA A 194 -31.67 6.69 -23.59
C ALA A 194 -31.22 7.46 -22.33
N TYR A 195 -30.13 8.23 -22.41
CA TYR A 195 -29.66 9.04 -21.29
C TYR A 195 -30.48 10.33 -21.18
N GLN A 196 -31.63 10.24 -20.52
CA GLN A 196 -32.41 11.44 -20.18
C GLN A 196 -31.64 12.31 -19.17
N LYS A 197 -31.85 13.63 -19.24
CA LYS A 197 -31.26 14.63 -18.33
C LYS A 197 -31.57 14.32 -16.86
N LEU A 198 -30.65 14.69 -15.98
CA LEU A 198 -30.86 14.64 -14.54
C LEU A 198 -31.51 15.95 -14.04
N PRO A 199 -32.33 15.91 -12.98
CA PRO A 199 -32.76 17.13 -12.31
C PRO A 199 -31.56 17.83 -11.66
N PRO A 200 -31.60 19.17 -11.47
CA PRO A 200 -30.53 19.91 -10.82
C PRO A 200 -30.13 19.30 -9.46
N GLN A 201 -28.83 19.14 -9.26
CA GLN A 201 -28.15 18.60 -8.09
C GLN A 201 -27.36 19.71 -7.41
N ASP A 202 -28.07 20.69 -6.83
CA ASP A 202 -27.46 21.93 -6.32
C ASP A 202 -26.42 21.72 -5.21
N ASN A 203 -26.44 20.58 -4.52
CA ASN A 203 -25.48 20.27 -3.45
C ASN A 203 -24.25 19.50 -3.96
N LEU A 204 -24.25 19.06 -5.22
CA LEU A 204 -23.14 18.30 -5.80
C LEU A 204 -21.97 19.25 -6.07
N THR A 205 -20.94 19.17 -5.22
CA THR A 205 -19.73 20.00 -5.31
C THR A 205 -18.56 19.26 -5.94
N THR A 206 -18.60 17.93 -5.94
CA THR A 206 -17.51 17.08 -6.42
C THR A 206 -18.02 15.98 -7.33
N LEU A 207 -17.44 15.91 -8.53
CA LEU A 207 -17.67 14.84 -9.49
C LEU A 207 -16.33 14.19 -9.83
N GLU A 208 -16.27 12.87 -9.68
CA GLU A 208 -15.13 12.05 -10.07
C GLU A 208 -15.61 11.06 -11.14
N PHE A 209 -14.95 11.01 -12.28
CA PHE A 209 -15.31 10.17 -13.41
C PHE A 209 -14.07 9.46 -13.94
N ASN A 210 -13.97 8.16 -13.72
CA ASN A 210 -12.78 7.39 -14.00
C ASN A 210 -13.14 6.13 -14.81
N THR A 211 -12.51 5.97 -15.97
CA THR A 211 -12.60 4.76 -16.78
C THR A 211 -11.31 3.98 -16.60
N LEU A 212 -11.34 2.93 -15.77
CA LEU A 212 -10.14 2.25 -15.26
C LEU A 212 -9.43 1.34 -16.26
N LEU A 213 -9.95 1.14 -17.48
CA LEU A 213 -9.40 0.15 -18.40
C LEU A 213 -8.99 0.66 -19.79
N ASP A 214 -7.84 0.12 -20.19
CA ASP A 214 -7.25 0.13 -21.52
C ASP A 214 -7.94 -0.88 -22.44
N PHE A 215 -9.07 -0.49 -23.04
CA PHE A 215 -9.62 -1.26 -24.16
C PHE A 215 -9.21 -0.64 -25.49
N ARG A 216 -8.73 -1.52 -26.39
CA ARG A 216 -8.41 -1.26 -27.80
C ARG A 216 -9.62 -0.87 -28.65
N ILE A 217 -10.75 -0.48 -28.05
CA ILE A 217 -12.05 -0.52 -28.70
C ILE A 217 -12.62 0.90 -28.77
N HIS A 218 -12.91 1.32 -30.00
CA HIS A 218 -13.64 2.54 -30.33
C HIS A 218 -14.96 2.59 -29.54
N GLY A 219 -15.34 3.76 -29.01
CA GLY A 219 -16.62 3.92 -28.30
C GLY A 219 -16.59 4.80 -27.05
N TRP A 220 -15.42 5.29 -26.59
CA TRP A 220 -15.38 6.14 -25.38
C TRP A 220 -16.17 7.45 -25.53
N GLU A 221 -16.31 7.95 -26.76
CA GLU A 221 -17.13 9.12 -27.06
C GLU A 221 -18.60 8.92 -26.61
N GLU A 222 -19.07 7.68 -26.46
CA GLU A 222 -20.40 7.34 -25.94
C GLU A 222 -20.56 7.65 -24.45
N LEU A 223 -19.45 7.73 -23.70
CA LEU A 223 -19.45 8.15 -22.29
C LEU A 223 -19.42 9.67 -22.13
N GLN A 224 -19.10 10.42 -23.19
CA GLN A 224 -19.11 11.88 -23.12
C GLN A 224 -20.51 12.44 -22.78
N PRO A 225 -21.61 11.97 -23.39
CA PRO A 225 -22.97 12.33 -22.98
C PRO A 225 -23.25 12.04 -21.50
N LEU A 226 -22.78 10.91 -20.98
CA LEU A 226 -22.96 10.55 -19.57
C LEU A 226 -22.29 11.56 -18.65
N LEU A 227 -21.02 11.89 -18.91
CA LEU A 227 -20.29 12.90 -18.15
C LEU A 227 -20.95 14.29 -18.27
N GLN A 228 -21.41 14.66 -19.47
CA GLN A 228 -22.09 15.94 -19.69
C GLN A 228 -23.39 16.06 -18.90
N ILE A 229 -24.19 14.99 -18.82
CA ILE A 229 -25.44 14.98 -18.05
C ILE A 229 -25.21 15.29 -16.57
N TRP A 230 -24.11 14.77 -16.00
CA TRP A 230 -23.73 15.07 -14.62
C TRP A 230 -23.26 16.50 -14.43
N ILE A 231 -22.46 17.00 -15.37
CA ILE A 231 -21.97 18.39 -15.36
C ILE A 231 -23.13 19.38 -15.47
N ASP A 232 -24.04 19.18 -16.42
CA ASP A 232 -25.21 20.04 -16.62
C ASP A 232 -26.14 20.05 -15.41
N ALA A 233 -26.19 18.95 -14.66
CA ALA A 233 -26.98 18.83 -13.45
C ALA A 233 -26.31 19.44 -12.21
N ALA A 234 -25.03 19.84 -12.25
CA ALA A 234 -24.25 20.26 -11.09
C ALA A 234 -23.83 21.75 -11.16
N PRO A 235 -24.76 22.71 -10.99
CA PRO A 235 -24.45 24.15 -11.15
C PRO A 235 -23.43 24.69 -10.12
N ASN A 236 -23.30 24.01 -8.97
CA ASN A 236 -22.37 24.37 -7.89
C ASN A 236 -21.12 23.47 -7.85
N LEU A 237 -20.79 22.80 -8.95
CA LEU A 237 -19.61 21.96 -9.03
C LEU A 237 -18.33 22.78 -8.80
N THR A 238 -17.58 22.44 -7.76
CA THR A 238 -16.29 23.10 -7.42
C THR A 238 -15.09 22.23 -7.76
N THR A 239 -15.27 20.91 -7.87
CA THR A 239 -14.20 19.95 -8.13
C THR A 239 -14.65 18.95 -9.17
N LEU A 240 -13.85 18.80 -10.22
CA LEU A 240 -14.05 17.83 -11.28
C LEU A 240 -12.77 17.02 -11.47
N ASP A 241 -12.86 15.71 -11.28
CA ASP A 241 -11.76 14.76 -11.50
C ASP A 241 -12.17 13.82 -12.64
N ILE A 242 -11.44 13.85 -13.74
CA ILE A 242 -11.71 13.06 -14.94
C ILE A 242 -10.48 12.23 -15.25
N ALA A 243 -10.60 10.91 -15.20
CA ALA A 243 -9.62 9.97 -15.71
C ALA A 243 -10.20 9.25 -16.94
N ALA A 244 -10.27 9.98 -18.05
CA ALA A 244 -10.78 9.53 -19.34
C ALA A 244 -10.30 10.47 -20.44
N SER A 245 -10.28 10.00 -21.69
CA SER A 245 -9.93 10.83 -22.85
C SER A 245 -11.17 11.57 -23.42
N LEU A 246 -11.95 12.23 -22.55
CA LEU A 246 -13.20 12.93 -22.86
C LEU A 246 -13.07 14.44 -22.66
N TYR A 247 -13.73 15.24 -23.48
CA TYR A 247 -13.62 16.71 -23.43
C TYR A 247 -15.01 17.33 -23.22
N PRO A 248 -15.58 17.25 -22.01
CA PRO A 248 -16.91 17.79 -21.74
C PRO A 248 -16.96 19.30 -21.91
N ASN A 249 -18.17 19.84 -22.12
CA ASN A 249 -18.42 21.27 -22.10
C ASN A 249 -18.54 21.75 -20.63
N LEU A 250 -17.64 22.64 -20.22
CA LEU A 250 -17.56 23.21 -18.87
C LEU A 250 -18.12 24.63 -18.76
N GLU A 251 -18.74 25.17 -19.82
CA GLU A 251 -19.27 26.55 -19.83
C GLU A 251 -20.30 26.83 -18.71
N GLY A 252 -21.02 25.79 -18.26
CA GLY A 252 -21.93 25.88 -17.10
C GLY A 252 -21.25 25.86 -15.74
N CYS A 253 -19.99 25.45 -15.65
CA CYS A 253 -19.25 25.20 -14.40
C CYS A 253 -18.54 26.45 -13.86
N ARG A 254 -19.28 27.55 -13.70
CA ARG A 254 -18.69 28.86 -13.31
C ARG A 254 -18.04 28.87 -11.92
N ASN A 255 -18.37 27.90 -11.08
CA ASN A 255 -17.84 27.74 -9.73
C ASN A 255 -16.69 26.72 -9.64
N LEU A 256 -16.23 26.16 -10.76
CA LEU A 256 -15.20 25.12 -10.78
C LEU A 256 -13.85 25.70 -10.35
N LYS A 257 -13.33 25.22 -9.22
CA LYS A 257 -12.05 25.66 -8.64
C LYS A 257 -10.93 24.65 -8.88
N VAL A 258 -11.26 23.36 -8.88
CA VAL A 258 -10.29 22.27 -9.01
C VAL A 258 -10.66 21.43 -10.22
N LEU A 259 -9.74 21.30 -11.17
CA LEU A 259 -9.86 20.39 -12.29
C LEU A 259 -8.68 19.42 -12.29
N LYS A 260 -8.97 18.13 -12.18
CA LYS A 260 -8.01 17.05 -12.36
C LYS A 260 -8.36 16.31 -13.63
N PHE A 261 -7.42 16.21 -14.54
CA PHE A 261 -7.66 15.66 -15.87
C PHE A 261 -6.54 14.69 -16.21
N ARG A 262 -6.85 13.39 -16.20
CA ARG A 262 -5.95 12.28 -16.48
C ARG A 262 -6.28 11.64 -17.82
N PHE A 263 -5.36 11.71 -18.77
CA PHE A 263 -5.47 11.10 -20.09
C PHE A 263 -5.12 9.61 -20.02
N LEU A 264 -5.89 8.80 -20.75
CA LEU A 264 -5.62 7.38 -20.95
C LEU A 264 -5.02 7.23 -22.36
N THR A 265 -3.73 6.93 -22.45
CA THR A 265 -2.91 7.21 -23.64
C THR A 265 -2.58 6.02 -24.52
N ARG A 266 -3.13 4.82 -24.27
CA ARG A 266 -2.66 3.63 -24.97
C ARG A 266 -2.86 3.69 -26.51
N TYR A 267 -3.84 4.44 -27.04
CA TYR A 267 -4.09 4.50 -28.51
C TYR A 267 -4.67 5.80 -29.10
N VAL A 268 -5.13 6.76 -28.28
CA VAL A 268 -5.79 7.98 -28.78
C VAL A 268 -4.81 9.14 -28.71
N HIS A 269 -4.62 9.83 -29.83
CA HIS A 269 -3.91 11.10 -29.86
C HIS A 269 -4.63 12.09 -28.93
N VAL A 270 -3.92 12.56 -27.90
CA VAL A 270 -4.41 13.63 -27.03
C VAL A 270 -4.74 14.83 -27.92
N ASN A 271 -5.99 15.30 -27.89
CA ASN A 271 -6.38 16.47 -28.66
C ASN A 271 -6.21 17.71 -27.79
N LEU A 272 -5.00 18.25 -27.76
CA LEU A 272 -4.66 19.44 -26.97
C LEU A 272 -5.57 20.64 -27.33
N GLY A 273 -6.00 20.78 -28.58
CA GLY A 273 -6.95 21.82 -28.98
C GLY A 273 -8.29 21.71 -28.26
N LYS A 274 -8.82 20.49 -28.07
CA LYS A 274 -10.03 20.26 -27.26
C LYS A 274 -9.78 20.55 -25.78
N VAL A 275 -8.62 20.18 -25.24
CA VAL A 275 -8.23 20.48 -23.84
C VAL A 275 -8.21 21.99 -23.61
N VAL A 276 -7.54 22.72 -24.49
CA VAL A 276 -7.40 24.18 -24.41
C VAL A 276 -8.75 24.87 -24.53
N LYS A 277 -9.59 24.42 -25.47
CA LYS A 277 -10.96 24.91 -25.59
C LYS A 277 -11.76 24.69 -24.31
N MET A 278 -11.66 23.50 -23.71
CA MET A 278 -12.33 23.16 -22.44
C MET A 278 -11.81 24.03 -21.28
N LEU A 279 -10.49 24.20 -21.16
CA LEU A 279 -9.87 25.04 -20.13
C LEU A 279 -10.27 26.52 -20.29
N GLY A 280 -10.42 27.00 -21.52
CA GLY A 280 -10.87 28.36 -21.81
C GLY A 280 -12.25 28.69 -21.25
N GLN A 281 -13.10 27.69 -21.03
CA GLN A 281 -14.45 27.85 -20.47
C GLN A 281 -14.45 28.08 -18.95
N VAL A 282 -13.38 27.67 -18.25
CA VAL A 282 -13.26 27.74 -16.77
C VAL A 282 -12.03 28.51 -16.29
N LYS A 283 -11.32 29.16 -17.22
CA LYS A 283 -10.08 29.92 -16.95
C LYS A 283 -10.22 30.97 -15.84
N ASP A 284 -11.41 31.53 -15.66
CA ASP A 284 -11.68 32.60 -14.70
C ASP A 284 -12.11 32.08 -13.32
N SER A 285 -12.30 30.77 -13.15
CA SER A 285 -12.73 30.14 -11.90
C SER A 285 -11.70 29.20 -11.29
N LEU A 286 -10.84 28.58 -12.11
CA LEU A 286 -9.85 27.60 -11.67
C LEU A 286 -8.80 28.20 -10.73
N VAL A 287 -8.50 27.44 -9.68
CA VAL A 287 -7.49 27.69 -8.64
C VAL A 287 -6.44 26.58 -8.65
N GLU A 288 -6.85 25.34 -8.90
CA GLU A 288 -5.99 24.16 -9.02
C GLU A 288 -6.27 23.42 -10.34
N LEU A 289 -5.19 23.11 -11.06
CA LEU A 289 -5.21 22.32 -12.29
C LEU A 289 -4.20 21.18 -12.19
N GLU A 290 -4.67 19.94 -12.39
CA GLU A 290 -3.83 18.76 -12.51
C GLU A 290 -4.03 18.13 -13.88
N LEU A 291 -2.96 18.02 -14.67
CA LEU A 291 -2.92 17.33 -15.95
C LEU A 291 -2.03 16.11 -15.81
N SER A 292 -2.54 14.90 -16.02
CA SER A 292 -1.76 13.66 -15.85
C SER A 292 -1.99 12.67 -16.98
N VAL A 293 -1.04 11.77 -17.20
CA VAL A 293 -1.14 10.71 -18.21
C VAL A 293 -0.98 9.36 -17.54
N ALA A 294 -1.82 8.40 -17.88
CA ALA A 294 -1.68 7.04 -17.40
C ALA A 294 -0.35 6.42 -17.87
N PRO A 295 0.44 5.80 -16.98
CA PRO A 295 1.83 5.39 -17.23
C PRO A 295 2.04 4.23 -18.24
N GLU A 296 1.03 3.81 -19.00
CA GLU A 296 1.10 2.52 -19.67
C GLU A 296 1.51 2.64 -21.15
N ASN A 297 2.64 2.00 -21.48
CA ASN A 297 3.20 1.79 -22.82
C ASN A 297 3.30 3.06 -23.69
N SER A 298 4.34 3.85 -23.44
CA SER A 298 4.74 5.01 -24.24
C SER A 298 5.12 4.60 -25.67
N GLY A 299 4.13 4.42 -26.54
CA GLY A 299 4.34 4.57 -27.97
C GLY A 299 4.87 5.98 -28.26
N VAL A 300 5.65 6.14 -29.33
CA VAL A 300 6.17 7.45 -29.77
C VAL A 300 4.98 8.35 -30.08
N MET A 301 4.59 9.19 -29.14
CA MET A 301 3.55 10.18 -29.38
C MET A 301 4.05 11.20 -30.41
N LYS A 302 3.22 11.46 -31.42
CA LYS A 302 3.49 12.56 -32.36
C LYS A 302 3.56 13.86 -31.57
N LYS A 303 4.61 14.64 -31.82
CA LYS A 303 4.77 15.99 -31.27
C LYS A 303 3.56 16.81 -31.71
N LEU A 304 2.73 17.22 -30.76
CA LEU A 304 1.65 18.17 -31.00
C LEU A 304 2.18 19.54 -30.57
N GLN A 305 2.25 20.48 -31.50
CA GLN A 305 2.57 21.88 -31.21
C GLN A 305 1.25 22.63 -31.07
N LEU A 306 1.06 23.31 -29.94
CA LEU A 306 -0.02 24.26 -29.75
C LEU A 306 0.55 25.67 -29.94
N ASP A 307 -0.19 26.54 -30.62
CA ASP A 307 0.15 27.97 -30.70
C ASP A 307 -0.04 28.60 -29.31
N LYS A 308 0.99 29.30 -28.80
CA LYS A 308 0.99 30.04 -27.53
C LYS A 308 -0.29 30.88 -27.37
N LYS A 309 -0.77 31.51 -28.45
CA LYS A 309 -1.97 32.36 -28.45
C LYS A 309 -3.28 31.64 -28.14
N MET A 310 -3.30 30.31 -28.22
CA MET A 310 -4.50 29.53 -27.94
C MET A 310 -4.69 29.27 -26.45
N VAL A 311 -3.64 29.35 -25.64
CA VAL A 311 -3.71 29.03 -24.22
C VAL A 311 -4.46 30.15 -23.48
N PRO A 312 -5.52 29.83 -22.72
CA PRO A 312 -6.26 30.84 -21.98
C PRO A 312 -5.45 31.35 -20.78
N VAL A 313 -5.50 32.66 -20.53
CA VAL A 313 -5.00 33.26 -19.30
C VAL A 313 -5.84 32.81 -18.10
N MET A 314 -5.21 32.19 -17.10
CA MET A 314 -5.86 31.67 -15.89
C MET A 314 -5.48 32.50 -14.65
N SER A 315 -6.06 33.70 -14.58
CA SER A 315 -5.72 34.74 -13.59
C SER A 315 -5.89 34.37 -12.10
N LYS A 316 -6.59 33.27 -11.80
CA LYS A 316 -6.83 32.79 -10.42
C LYS A 316 -6.10 31.49 -10.08
N LEU A 317 -5.42 30.87 -11.04
CA LEU A 317 -4.71 29.61 -10.84
C LEU A 317 -3.52 29.83 -9.91
N THR A 318 -3.50 29.13 -8.77
CA THR A 318 -2.40 29.18 -7.79
C THR A 318 -1.59 27.90 -7.76
N THR A 319 -2.19 26.79 -8.21
CA THR A 319 -1.58 25.46 -8.17
C THR A 319 -1.70 24.78 -9.53
N LEU A 320 -0.56 24.37 -10.09
CA LEU A 320 -0.48 23.61 -11.34
C LEU A 320 0.32 22.34 -11.12
N SER A 321 -0.24 21.19 -11.52
CA SER A 321 0.43 19.89 -11.49
C SER A 321 0.39 19.27 -12.87
N ILE A 322 1.56 18.90 -13.41
CA ILE A 322 1.71 18.30 -14.73
C ILE A 322 2.49 16.99 -14.58
N GLN A 323 1.79 15.87 -14.70
CA GLN A 323 2.40 14.55 -14.78
C GLN A 323 2.49 14.11 -16.24
N ALA A 324 3.66 13.66 -16.65
CA ALA A 324 4.04 13.44 -18.04
C ALA A 324 4.15 14.72 -18.88
N ILE A 325 4.91 15.70 -18.40
CA ILE A 325 5.20 16.96 -19.12
C ILE A 325 5.65 16.74 -20.58
N ASN A 326 6.36 15.65 -20.85
CA ASN A 326 6.83 15.24 -22.16
C ASN A 326 5.72 14.89 -23.16
N VAL A 327 4.54 14.52 -22.68
CA VAL A 327 3.34 14.27 -23.48
C VAL A 327 2.69 15.58 -23.90
N TYR A 328 2.69 16.59 -23.04
CA TYR A 328 1.93 17.80 -23.28
C TYR A 328 2.59 18.74 -24.27
N ARG A 329 3.94 18.82 -24.32
CA ARG A 329 4.74 19.65 -25.26
C ARG A 329 4.08 20.97 -25.68
N ILE A 330 3.34 21.62 -24.78
CA ILE A 330 2.74 22.91 -25.04
C ILE A 330 3.93 23.87 -24.98
N LEU A 331 4.36 24.35 -26.14
CA LEU A 331 5.52 25.25 -26.23
C LEU A 331 5.11 26.59 -25.63
N ASP A 332 6.02 27.19 -24.85
CA ASP A 332 5.97 28.59 -24.43
C ASP A 332 4.68 29.04 -23.72
N PHE A 333 3.97 28.12 -23.05
CA PHE A 333 2.73 28.47 -22.31
C PHE A 333 2.93 28.75 -20.83
N PHE A 334 4.09 28.36 -20.30
CA PHE A 334 4.41 28.54 -18.89
C PHE A 334 5.13 29.87 -18.71
N ASP A 335 4.36 30.92 -18.48
CA ASP A 335 4.84 32.27 -18.22
C ASP A 335 3.90 33.03 -17.26
N GLU A 336 4.36 34.19 -16.80
CA GLU A 336 3.61 35.05 -15.87
C GLU A 336 2.38 35.69 -16.52
N ASP A 337 2.33 35.81 -17.85
CA ASP A 337 1.19 36.40 -18.57
C ASP A 337 -0.02 35.46 -18.56
N HIS A 338 0.22 34.14 -18.68
CA HIS A 338 -0.83 33.13 -18.65
C HIS A 338 -1.20 32.71 -17.22
N PHE A 339 -0.24 32.71 -16.29
CA PHE A 339 -0.43 32.23 -14.91
C PHE A 339 0.03 33.23 -13.84
N PRO A 340 -0.48 34.49 -13.83
CA PRO A 340 0.08 35.58 -13.01
C PRO A 340 0.00 35.38 -11.49
N LYS A 341 -0.78 34.41 -11.00
CA LYS A 341 -0.93 34.10 -9.57
C LYS A 341 -0.42 32.72 -9.18
N LEU A 342 0.26 32.02 -10.07
CA LEU A 342 0.77 30.68 -9.80
C LEU A 342 1.84 30.74 -8.71
N ARG A 343 1.67 29.92 -7.67
CA ARG A 343 2.57 29.81 -6.51
C ARG A 343 3.14 28.42 -6.33
N THR A 344 2.36 27.39 -6.67
CA THR A 344 2.74 25.99 -6.49
C THR A 344 2.77 25.29 -7.83
N LEU A 345 3.92 24.71 -8.17
CA LEU A 345 4.14 23.96 -9.40
C LEU A 345 4.62 22.54 -9.06
N SER A 346 3.97 21.53 -9.65
CA SER A 346 4.42 20.14 -9.61
C SER A 346 4.65 19.60 -11.01
N ILE A 347 5.83 19.04 -11.25
CA ILE A 347 6.24 18.50 -12.54
C ILE A 347 6.73 17.07 -12.34
N GLN A 348 6.18 16.18 -13.15
CA GLN A 348 6.68 14.81 -13.24
C GLN A 348 6.91 14.48 -14.72
N PRO A 349 8.13 14.07 -15.12
CA PRO A 349 8.40 13.54 -16.44
C PRO A 349 7.59 12.27 -16.64
N GLY A 350 7.15 12.08 -17.88
CA GLY A 350 6.43 10.87 -18.26
C GLY A 350 7.43 9.77 -18.54
N ILE A 351 6.92 8.56 -18.68
CA ILE A 351 7.76 7.40 -19.01
C ILE A 351 8.41 7.61 -20.38
N GLY A 352 9.74 7.68 -20.39
CA GLY A 352 10.53 7.82 -21.60
C GLY A 352 11.83 8.60 -21.36
N LYS A 353 12.77 8.49 -22.29
CA LYS A 353 14.09 9.16 -22.24
C LYS A 353 14.03 10.67 -22.56
N SER A 354 12.87 11.30 -22.43
CA SER A 354 12.76 12.74 -22.71
C SER A 354 13.30 13.51 -21.52
N SER A 355 14.37 14.25 -21.77
CA SER A 355 15.00 15.10 -20.77
C SER A 355 14.08 16.25 -20.35
N LEU A 356 14.01 16.52 -19.05
CA LEU A 356 13.23 17.62 -18.48
C LEU A 356 13.76 18.98 -18.98
N ILE A 357 15.08 19.10 -19.18
CA ILE A 357 15.72 20.32 -19.68
C ILE A 357 15.11 20.80 -21.00
N THR A 358 14.74 19.86 -21.89
CA THR A 358 14.18 20.22 -23.20
C THR A 358 12.82 20.91 -23.10
N HIS A 359 12.14 20.77 -21.96
CA HIS A 359 10.90 21.49 -21.66
C HIS A 359 11.14 22.81 -20.94
N LEU A 360 12.10 22.83 -20.02
CA LEU A 360 12.46 24.02 -19.26
C LEU A 360 12.98 25.14 -20.19
N ASN A 361 13.78 24.81 -21.20
CA ASN A 361 14.33 25.80 -22.14
C ASN A 361 13.27 26.52 -22.99
N LEU A 362 12.01 26.08 -22.92
CA LEU A 362 10.86 26.68 -23.60
C LEU A 362 10.01 27.54 -22.66
N TRP A 363 10.41 27.66 -21.39
CA TRP A 363 9.65 28.38 -20.39
C TRP A 363 10.29 29.72 -20.10
N GLU A 364 9.46 30.71 -19.80
CA GLU A 364 9.93 32.02 -19.38
C GLU A 364 10.12 32.02 -17.85
N PRO A 365 11.02 32.87 -17.32
CA PRO A 365 11.18 33.00 -15.87
C PRO A 365 9.86 33.36 -15.18
N HIS A 366 9.53 32.62 -14.11
CA HIS A 366 8.28 32.75 -13.38
C HIS A 366 8.53 33.02 -11.89
N ARG A 367 8.60 34.31 -11.52
CA ARG A 367 8.88 34.82 -10.16
C ARG A 367 7.73 34.65 -9.18
N GLY A 368 6.58 34.18 -9.64
CA GLY A 368 5.45 33.85 -8.77
C GLY A 368 5.59 32.52 -8.04
N VAL A 369 6.37 31.56 -8.56
CA VAL A 369 6.45 30.20 -7.99
C VAL A 369 7.27 30.21 -6.71
N GLN A 370 6.64 29.78 -5.62
CA GLN A 370 7.23 29.69 -4.28
C GLN A 370 7.41 28.24 -3.83
N SER A 371 6.59 27.31 -4.35
CA SER A 371 6.66 25.89 -4.01
C SER A 371 6.80 25.07 -5.28
N LEU A 372 7.91 24.32 -5.39
CA LEU A 372 8.26 23.55 -6.58
C LEU A 372 8.43 22.07 -6.20
N ALA A 373 7.66 21.20 -6.84
CA ALA A 373 7.77 19.75 -6.71
C ALA A 373 8.20 19.12 -8.03
N VAL A 374 9.36 18.47 -8.07
CA VAL A 374 9.89 17.84 -9.30
C VAL A 374 10.15 16.36 -9.04
N THR A 375 9.65 15.51 -9.92
CA THR A 375 10.07 14.11 -10.00
C THR A 375 11.09 13.97 -11.13
N ILE A 376 12.17 13.21 -10.96
CA ILE A 376 13.19 13.00 -12.00
C ILE A 376 13.53 11.51 -12.05
N ASP A 377 13.51 10.93 -13.26
CA ASP A 377 13.81 9.51 -13.48
C ASP A 377 15.31 9.20 -13.60
N SER A 378 16.13 10.20 -13.93
CA SER A 378 17.60 10.09 -13.97
C SER A 378 18.24 11.47 -13.84
N TRP A 379 19.23 11.60 -12.96
CA TRP A 379 19.91 12.88 -12.68
C TRP A 379 21.12 13.14 -13.60
N GLU A 380 21.11 12.66 -14.84
CA GLU A 380 22.29 12.70 -15.73
C GLU A 380 22.35 13.96 -16.61
N GLU A 381 21.49 14.94 -16.36
CA GLU A 381 21.41 16.18 -17.14
C GLU A 381 22.27 17.26 -16.49
N GLU A 382 23.50 17.41 -17.01
CA GLU A 382 24.30 18.62 -16.80
C GLU A 382 23.43 19.83 -17.20
N GLU A 383 23.49 20.93 -16.44
CA GLU A 383 22.73 22.19 -16.64
C GLU A 383 21.28 22.21 -16.12
N LEU A 384 20.66 21.07 -15.76
CA LEU A 384 19.26 21.05 -15.30
C LEU A 384 19.01 21.97 -14.09
N GLU A 385 19.96 22.01 -13.16
CA GLU A 385 19.90 22.81 -11.94
C GLU A 385 19.94 24.32 -12.26
N GLU A 386 20.82 24.74 -13.16
CA GLU A 386 21.00 26.14 -13.55
C GLU A 386 19.73 26.66 -14.24
N GLU A 387 19.16 25.87 -15.16
CA GLU A 387 17.90 26.19 -15.83
C GLU A 387 16.73 26.28 -14.84
N MET A 388 16.63 25.34 -13.89
CA MET A 388 15.58 25.40 -12.86
C MET A 388 15.70 26.68 -12.02
N ILE A 389 16.91 27.06 -11.60
CA ILE A 389 17.15 28.26 -10.80
C ILE A 389 16.80 29.53 -11.60
N GLN A 390 17.18 29.57 -12.87
CA GLN A 390 16.88 30.68 -13.77
C GLN A 390 15.38 30.86 -13.99
N ILE A 391 14.66 29.75 -14.20
CA ILE A 391 13.21 29.79 -14.47
C ILE A 391 12.42 30.07 -13.18
N PHE A 392 12.86 29.57 -12.02
CA PHE A 392 12.14 29.68 -10.76
C PHE A 392 12.96 30.39 -9.66
N PRO A 393 13.26 31.69 -9.80
CA PRO A 393 14.20 32.37 -8.91
C PRO A 393 13.69 32.58 -7.47
N THR A 394 12.39 32.36 -7.22
CA THR A 394 11.70 32.71 -5.96
C THR A 394 11.27 31.50 -5.12
N VAL A 395 11.74 30.29 -5.45
CA VAL A 395 11.35 29.07 -4.74
C VAL A 395 11.79 29.13 -3.28
N LYS A 396 10.86 28.81 -2.39
CA LYS A 396 11.02 28.71 -0.93
C LYS A 396 10.79 27.30 -0.41
N GLU A 397 9.93 26.54 -1.07
CA GLU A 397 9.70 25.13 -0.76
C GLU A 397 10.09 24.27 -1.97
N PHE A 398 11.00 23.32 -1.76
CA PHE A 398 11.46 22.43 -2.82
C PHE A 398 11.26 20.96 -2.45
N ASN A 399 10.44 20.25 -3.24
CA ASN A 399 10.18 18.82 -3.11
C ASN A 399 10.77 18.08 -4.30
N LEU A 400 11.82 17.30 -4.07
CA LEU A 400 12.48 16.53 -5.12
C LEU A 400 12.22 15.03 -4.93
N THR A 401 11.70 14.37 -5.96
CA THR A 401 11.55 12.90 -5.99
C THR A 401 12.44 12.30 -7.06
N LEU A 402 13.44 11.53 -6.66
CA LEU A 402 14.37 10.86 -7.56
C LEU A 402 13.97 9.40 -7.70
N LYS A 403 13.65 8.99 -8.93
CA LYS A 403 13.43 7.58 -9.25
C LYS A 403 14.70 7.02 -9.86
N GLN A 404 15.11 5.81 -9.47
CA GLN A 404 16.21 5.05 -10.10
C GLN A 404 17.54 5.82 -10.26
N ILE A 405 18.25 5.98 -9.16
CA ILE A 405 19.53 6.71 -9.14
C ILE A 405 20.69 5.81 -9.58
N SER A 406 21.40 6.21 -10.65
CA SER A 406 22.80 5.81 -10.87
C SER A 406 23.67 6.56 -9.85
N SER A 407 24.76 5.97 -9.35
CA SER A 407 25.54 6.43 -8.17
C SER A 407 26.24 7.81 -8.28
N SER A 408 25.73 8.73 -9.10
CA SER A 408 26.23 10.10 -9.23
C SER A 408 25.97 10.92 -7.96
N PRO A 409 26.87 11.87 -7.63
CA PRO A 409 26.82 12.60 -6.37
C PRO A 409 25.74 13.70 -6.39
N ILE A 410 24.51 13.34 -6.03
CA ILE A 410 23.37 14.25 -5.72
C ILE A 410 23.82 15.41 -4.81
N SER A 411 24.79 15.15 -3.92
CA SER A 411 25.32 16.14 -2.98
C SER A 411 25.94 17.35 -3.69
N ARG A 412 26.56 17.17 -4.86
CA ARG A 412 27.12 18.27 -5.66
C ARG A 412 26.01 19.11 -6.28
N SER A 413 24.99 18.43 -6.80
CA SER A 413 23.82 19.03 -7.42
C SER A 413 22.97 19.87 -6.47
N MET A 414 22.86 19.42 -5.22
CA MET A 414 22.15 20.18 -4.19
C MET A 414 22.86 21.48 -3.79
N GLU A 415 24.15 21.67 -4.14
CA GLU A 415 24.85 22.93 -3.85
C GLU A 415 24.34 24.09 -4.70
N SER A 416 23.95 23.83 -5.96
CA SER A 416 23.40 24.85 -6.86
C SER A 416 22.12 25.46 -6.30
N PHE A 417 21.27 24.65 -5.66
CA PHE A 417 20.01 25.12 -5.07
C PHE A 417 20.18 25.93 -3.78
N LYS A 418 21.40 26.09 -3.24
CA LYS A 418 21.65 27.03 -2.12
C LYS A 418 21.39 28.50 -2.49
N ILE A 419 21.38 28.80 -3.79
CA ILE A 419 21.00 30.12 -4.30
C ILE A 419 19.53 30.41 -3.96
N TRP A 420 18.68 29.38 -3.94
CA TRP A 420 17.36 29.50 -3.36
C TRP A 420 17.49 29.55 -1.83
N ASP A 421 17.05 30.65 -1.25
CA ASP A 421 16.92 30.82 0.19
C ASP A 421 15.71 29.99 0.68
N LEU A 422 15.85 28.65 0.68
CA LEU A 422 14.78 27.68 0.90
C LEU A 422 14.38 27.60 2.37
N ASP A 423 13.08 27.74 2.64
CA ASP A 423 12.47 27.53 3.95
C ASP A 423 12.26 26.04 4.24
N ARG A 424 11.98 25.25 3.19
CA ARG A 424 11.69 23.81 3.30
C ARG A 424 12.25 23.03 2.12
N VAL A 425 12.92 21.93 2.44
CA VAL A 425 13.42 20.98 1.44
C VAL A 425 13.01 19.56 1.82
N ASN A 426 12.46 18.85 0.85
CA ASN A 426 12.13 17.43 0.99
C ASN A 426 12.69 16.66 -0.20
N VAL A 427 13.54 15.67 0.08
CA VAL A 427 14.14 14.83 -0.95
C VAL A 427 13.69 13.39 -0.71
N ILE A 428 12.92 12.86 -1.65
CA ILE A 428 12.45 11.48 -1.68
C ILE A 428 13.28 10.76 -2.73
N VAL A 429 13.87 9.63 -2.34
CA VAL A 429 14.61 8.77 -3.26
C VAL A 429 13.91 7.42 -3.34
N ASP A 430 13.37 7.10 -4.51
CA ASP A 430 12.63 5.89 -4.80
C ASP A 430 13.45 4.92 -5.69
N GLY A 431 13.29 3.62 -5.43
CA GLY A 431 13.93 2.57 -6.22
C GLY A 431 15.42 2.32 -5.91
N VAL A 432 15.95 2.84 -4.80
CA VAL A 432 17.35 2.60 -4.42
C VAL A 432 17.57 1.18 -3.90
N ARG A 433 18.57 0.49 -4.47
CA ARG A 433 19.25 -0.58 -3.75
C ARG A 433 20.17 0.08 -2.71
N PRO A 434 20.01 -0.17 -1.40
CA PRO A 434 20.75 0.58 -0.37
C PRO A 434 22.26 0.45 -0.59
N SER A 435 22.86 1.51 -1.14
CA SER A 435 24.30 1.71 -1.20
C SER A 435 24.69 2.70 -0.10
N SER A 436 25.82 2.45 0.57
CA SER A 436 26.36 3.32 1.62
C SER A 436 26.63 4.73 1.10
N GLU A 437 27.05 4.86 -0.15
CA GLU A 437 27.38 6.12 -0.82
C GLU A 437 26.17 7.07 -0.94
N LEU A 438 24.97 6.53 -1.14
CA LEU A 438 23.76 7.36 -1.25
C LEU A 438 23.27 7.87 0.10
N ILE A 439 23.37 7.03 1.15
CA ILE A 439 23.01 7.44 2.51
C ILE A 439 23.97 8.54 2.97
N GLU A 440 25.28 8.37 2.76
CA GLU A 440 26.28 9.40 3.08
C GLU A 440 26.05 10.69 2.27
N GLY A 441 25.68 10.60 0.99
CA GLY A 441 25.35 11.75 0.15
C GLY A 441 24.11 12.52 0.64
N LEU A 442 23.05 11.81 1.02
CA LEU A 442 21.82 12.41 1.56
C LEU A 442 22.03 12.99 2.96
N GLU A 443 22.77 12.31 3.83
CA GLU A 443 23.12 12.81 5.17
C GLU A 443 24.00 14.05 5.09
N ALA A 444 24.96 14.09 4.16
CA ALA A 444 25.78 15.27 3.91
C ALA A 444 24.94 16.44 3.37
N ALA A 445 24.02 16.19 2.45
CA ALA A 445 23.12 17.23 1.91
C ALA A 445 22.17 17.78 2.99
N MET A 446 21.56 16.91 3.80
CA MET A 446 20.65 17.31 4.87
C MET A 446 21.36 18.03 6.03
N SER A 447 22.57 17.61 6.38
CA SER A 447 23.33 18.25 7.46
C SER A 447 23.75 19.68 7.06
N ARG A 448 24.11 19.89 5.79
CA ARG A 448 24.48 21.21 5.25
C ARG A 448 23.30 22.18 5.09
N LEU A 449 22.06 21.71 5.20
CA LEU A 449 20.84 22.52 5.15
C LEU A 449 20.27 22.85 6.54
N ARG A 450 20.78 22.22 7.61
CA ARG A 450 20.21 22.28 8.97
C ARG A 450 20.85 23.28 9.92
N ASP A 451 21.86 24.05 9.50
CA ASP A 451 22.62 24.92 10.39
C ASP A 451 21.88 26.20 10.85
N SER A 452 20.53 26.24 10.80
CA SER A 452 19.72 27.33 11.37
C SER A 452 18.55 26.79 12.20
N GLU A 453 18.72 26.70 13.53
CA GLU A 453 17.72 26.96 14.59
C GLU A 453 18.11 26.27 15.93
N ASN A 454 18.14 27.03 17.03
CA ASN A 454 18.26 26.52 18.41
C ASN A 454 17.30 27.28 19.34
N ALA A 455 16.44 26.57 20.07
CA ALA A 455 15.67 27.08 21.23
C ALA A 455 15.55 26.00 22.33
N PRO A 456 15.55 26.34 23.64
CA PRO A 456 15.61 25.35 24.73
C PRO A 456 14.23 24.96 25.31
N ASP A 457 14.12 23.68 25.67
CA ASP A 457 12.94 22.99 26.22
C ASP A 457 12.71 23.19 27.73
N ASN A 458 11.43 23.15 28.14
CA ASN A 458 10.94 23.25 29.52
C ASN A 458 10.43 21.88 30.02
N GLU A 459 11.14 21.25 30.97
CA GLU A 459 10.97 19.84 31.37
C GLU A 459 9.71 19.48 32.20
N ASN A 460 8.80 20.41 32.52
CA ASN A 460 7.74 20.14 33.51
C ASN A 460 6.33 19.80 32.96
N ASN A 461 6.19 19.49 31.66
CA ASN A 461 4.89 19.15 31.08
C ASN A 461 4.46 17.70 31.44
N ALA A 462 3.17 17.49 31.74
CA ALA A 462 2.54 16.17 31.90
C ALA A 462 2.84 15.20 30.74
N MET A 463 3.07 15.73 29.53
CA MET A 463 3.54 14.98 28.36
C MET A 463 4.90 14.31 28.60
N SER A 464 5.86 15.00 29.24
CA SER A 464 7.15 14.42 29.63
C SER A 464 6.95 13.23 30.58
N LYS A 465 6.06 13.35 31.57
CA LYS A 465 5.75 12.23 32.48
C LYS A 465 5.10 11.04 31.77
N ALA A 466 4.22 11.27 30.81
CA ALA A 466 3.61 10.20 30.01
C ALA A 466 4.65 9.50 29.12
N LEU A 467 5.53 10.27 28.47
CA LEU A 467 6.63 9.78 27.63
C LEU A 467 7.77 9.13 28.43
N GLN A 468 7.73 9.18 29.76
CA GLN A 468 8.63 8.43 30.64
C GLN A 468 7.98 7.16 31.20
N ASN A 469 6.74 6.81 30.84
CA ASN A 469 6.09 5.58 31.30
C ASN A 469 6.53 4.38 30.42
N PRO A 470 7.14 3.32 30.98
CA PRO A 470 7.60 2.18 30.18
C PRO A 470 6.52 1.45 29.39
N VAL A 471 5.27 1.41 29.87
CA VAL A 471 4.15 0.76 29.17
C VAL A 471 3.74 1.57 27.95
N ILE A 472 3.71 2.90 28.09
CA ILE A 472 3.42 3.81 26.98
C ILE A 472 4.56 3.74 25.96
N LEU A 473 5.82 3.75 26.42
CA LEU A 473 6.98 3.61 25.54
C LEU A 473 7.02 2.27 24.80
N ASP A 474 6.66 1.15 25.44
CA ASP A 474 6.60 -0.15 24.76
C ASP A 474 5.50 -0.16 23.69
N ALA A 475 4.35 0.47 23.95
CA ALA A 475 3.28 0.64 22.97
C ALA A 475 3.69 1.56 21.81
N ILE A 476 4.38 2.67 22.09
CA ILE A 476 4.93 3.56 21.06
C ILE A 476 5.95 2.81 20.21
N PHE A 477 6.95 2.17 20.82
CA PHE A 477 8.00 1.43 20.10
C PHE A 477 7.46 0.21 19.35
N ALA A 478 6.34 -0.37 19.76
CA ALA A 478 5.67 -1.42 18.98
C ALA A 478 5.16 -0.92 17.62
N GLN A 479 4.74 0.36 17.54
CA GLN A 479 4.20 0.97 16.33
C GLN A 479 5.26 1.60 15.42
N LEU A 480 6.44 1.92 15.96
CA LEU A 480 7.54 2.51 15.20
C LEU A 480 8.22 1.50 14.26
N SER A 481 8.85 1.99 13.18
CA SER A 481 9.72 1.16 12.34
C SER A 481 10.99 0.74 13.11
N LEU A 482 11.69 -0.30 12.65
CA LEU A 482 12.96 -0.70 13.27
C LEU A 482 14.02 0.41 13.22
N SER A 483 13.98 1.27 12.21
CA SER A 483 14.89 2.41 12.10
C SER A 483 14.55 3.46 13.16
N ASP A 484 13.28 3.79 13.31
CA ASP A 484 12.84 4.80 14.26
C ASP A 484 13.09 4.37 15.70
N VAL A 485 12.85 3.09 16.05
CA VAL A 485 13.18 2.61 17.41
C VAL A 485 14.69 2.72 17.68
N LYS A 486 15.56 2.48 16.69
CA LYS A 486 17.01 2.65 16.86
C LYS A 486 17.40 4.10 17.15
N THR A 487 16.73 5.06 16.53
CA THR A 487 16.98 6.49 16.73
C THR A 487 16.33 6.98 18.02
N CYS A 488 15.04 6.70 18.23
CA CYS A 488 14.27 7.14 19.39
C CYS A 488 14.84 6.63 20.71
N ARG A 489 15.39 5.41 20.76
CA ARG A 489 15.96 4.89 22.01
C ARG A 489 17.17 5.71 22.50
N LEU A 490 17.80 6.50 21.62
CA LEU A 490 18.95 7.35 21.96
C LEU A 490 18.54 8.65 22.65
N VAL A 491 17.24 8.96 22.74
CA VAL A 491 16.71 10.19 23.35
C VAL A 491 17.10 10.30 24.83
N CYS A 492 16.97 9.22 25.60
CA CYS A 492 17.45 9.16 27.00
C CYS A 492 17.60 7.71 27.49
N GLN A 493 18.21 7.52 28.67
CA GLN A 493 18.45 6.19 29.25
C GLN A 493 17.17 5.35 29.40
N LYS A 494 16.05 5.96 29.80
CA LYS A 494 14.79 5.22 30.00
C LYS A 494 14.18 4.73 28.69
N TRP A 495 14.26 5.55 27.64
CA TRP A 495 13.89 5.16 26.28
C TRP A 495 14.83 4.07 25.76
N ASN A 496 16.12 4.14 26.10
CA ASN A 496 17.08 3.09 25.79
C ASN A 496 16.69 1.75 26.45
N ASP A 497 16.35 1.74 27.73
CA ASP A 497 16.02 0.52 28.47
C ASP A 497 14.76 -0.19 27.94
N VAL A 498 13.77 0.57 27.45
CA VAL A 498 12.57 0.00 26.81
C VAL A 498 12.86 -0.36 25.35
N GLY A 499 13.50 0.54 24.61
CA GLY A 499 13.77 0.40 23.18
C GLY A 499 14.70 -0.77 22.87
N VAL A 500 15.70 -1.04 23.73
CA VAL A 500 16.58 -2.21 23.60
C VAL A 500 15.79 -3.52 23.75
N LYS A 501 14.80 -3.59 24.66
CA LYS A 501 13.92 -4.78 24.78
C LYS A 501 13.05 -4.94 23.54
N THR A 502 12.46 -3.87 23.04
CA THR A 502 11.62 -3.92 21.84
C THR A 502 12.43 -4.27 20.60
N LEU A 503 13.65 -3.71 20.44
CA LEU A 503 14.58 -4.08 19.38
C LEU A 503 15.01 -5.53 19.47
N GLY A 504 15.36 -6.02 20.66
CA GLY A 504 15.71 -7.44 20.84
C GLY A 504 14.61 -8.40 20.41
N LYS A 505 13.34 -8.02 20.62
CA LYS A 505 12.18 -8.82 20.18
C LYS A 505 11.93 -8.76 18.66
N ARG A 506 12.29 -7.66 17.99
CA ARG A 506 11.89 -7.38 16.59
C ARG A 506 13.03 -7.45 15.58
N ALA A 507 14.28 -7.28 16.02
CA ALA A 507 15.47 -7.24 15.16
C ALA A 507 16.28 -8.52 15.30
N TYR A 508 16.95 -8.90 14.21
CA TYR A 508 17.95 -9.96 14.22
C TYR A 508 19.33 -9.35 14.04
N PHE A 509 20.29 -9.80 14.85
CA PHE A 509 21.68 -9.41 14.71
C PHE A 509 22.36 -10.27 13.65
N PRO A 510 22.87 -9.68 12.55
CA PRO A 510 23.59 -10.45 11.55
C PRO A 510 24.93 -10.91 12.12
N VAL A 511 25.17 -12.23 12.17
CA VAL A 511 26.41 -12.81 12.71
C VAL A 511 27.65 -12.28 11.99
N ASN A 512 27.55 -12.08 10.69
CA ASN A 512 28.60 -11.49 9.85
C ASN A 512 28.97 -10.05 10.22
N LYS A 513 28.11 -9.32 10.96
CA LYS A 513 28.42 -7.98 11.48
C LYS A 513 28.97 -7.99 12.91
N LEU A 514 28.67 -9.04 13.68
CA LEU A 514 29.17 -9.18 15.05
C LEU A 514 30.66 -9.53 15.10
N PHE A 515 31.13 -10.31 14.13
CA PHE A 515 32.52 -10.76 14.05
C PHE A 515 33.17 -10.22 12.79
N SER A 516 33.89 -9.10 12.90
CA SER A 516 34.76 -8.64 11.83
C SER A 516 36.02 -9.51 11.79
N TYR A 517 36.43 -9.96 10.60
CA TYR A 517 37.64 -10.79 10.43
C TYR A 517 38.94 -9.94 10.36
N ASN A 518 38.94 -8.70 10.87
CA ASN A 518 40.14 -7.88 10.93
C ASN A 518 40.91 -8.19 12.24
N ALA A 519 42.07 -8.84 12.12
CA ALA A 519 42.94 -9.14 13.26
C ALA A 519 43.51 -7.82 13.86
N PRO A 520 43.48 -7.63 15.19
CA PRO A 520 43.61 -8.66 16.23
C PRO A 520 42.33 -9.04 17.00
N LYS A 521 41.16 -8.45 16.72
CA LYS A 521 39.97 -8.53 17.60
C LYS A 521 38.96 -9.64 17.25
N PHE A 522 39.30 -10.59 16.39
CA PHE A 522 38.35 -11.63 15.96
C PHE A 522 37.82 -12.51 17.12
N ASN A 523 38.56 -12.59 18.24
CA ASN A 523 38.16 -13.33 19.44
C ASN A 523 37.33 -12.50 20.44
N GLU A 524 37.24 -11.18 20.26
CA GLU A 524 36.53 -10.31 21.19
C GLU A 524 35.13 -10.04 20.64
N LEU A 525 34.10 -10.44 21.39
CA LEU A 525 32.74 -9.99 21.12
C LEU A 525 32.69 -8.48 21.42
N PRO A 526 32.25 -7.62 20.49
CA PRO A 526 32.00 -6.23 20.84
C PRO A 526 31.01 -6.16 22.02
N PRO A 527 31.11 -5.17 22.92
CA PRO A 527 30.17 -5.02 24.02
C PRO A 527 28.77 -4.75 23.46
N VAL A 528 27.95 -5.80 23.37
CA VAL A 528 26.55 -5.72 22.94
C VAL A 528 25.66 -6.01 24.15
N ASN A 529 24.62 -5.21 24.34
CA ASN A 529 23.64 -5.44 25.39
C ASN A 529 22.93 -6.80 25.17
N ASP A 530 22.97 -7.69 26.15
CA ASP A 530 22.37 -9.04 26.07
C ASP A 530 20.91 -9.04 25.64
N GLN A 531 20.14 -7.99 25.98
CA GLN A 531 18.73 -7.87 25.61
C GLN A 531 18.53 -7.68 24.10
N LEU A 532 19.54 -7.19 23.38
CA LEU A 532 19.54 -7.08 21.92
C LEU A 532 19.80 -8.43 21.24
N MET A 533 20.51 -9.35 21.92
CA MET A 533 20.98 -10.61 21.35
C MET A 533 19.92 -11.73 21.36
N ARG A 534 18.64 -11.37 21.41
CA ARG A 534 17.52 -12.32 21.43
C ARG A 534 17.28 -12.96 20.06
N GLY A 535 17.55 -12.25 18.97
CA GLY A 535 17.40 -12.73 17.59
C GLY A 535 18.73 -12.74 16.85
N LEU A 536 19.12 -13.89 16.29
CA LEU A 536 20.35 -14.04 15.52
C LEU A 536 20.02 -14.31 14.05
N LEU A 537 20.63 -13.55 13.13
CA LEU A 537 20.52 -13.78 11.68
C LEU A 537 21.83 -14.34 11.15
N ILE A 538 21.79 -15.54 10.61
CA ILE A 538 22.89 -16.12 9.85
C ILE A 538 22.49 -16.05 8.37
N SER A 539 23.20 -15.21 7.62
CA SER A 539 22.96 -15.02 6.20
C SER A 539 24.24 -15.10 5.38
N ASP A 540 24.11 -15.42 4.11
CA ASP A 540 25.21 -15.49 3.14
C ASP A 540 25.82 -14.12 2.75
N LYS A 541 25.30 -13.02 3.27
CA LYS A 541 25.75 -11.64 2.99
C LYS A 541 27.02 -11.26 3.75
N PHE A 542 28.05 -12.10 3.69
CA PHE A 542 29.35 -11.81 4.29
C PHE A 542 30.03 -10.62 3.62
N ASP A 543 30.81 -9.87 4.40
CA ASP A 543 31.67 -8.83 3.87
C ASP A 543 32.64 -9.41 2.82
N ARG A 544 32.97 -8.63 1.79
CA ARG A 544 33.88 -9.06 0.70
C ARG A 544 35.27 -9.45 1.19
N SER A 545 35.66 -9.06 2.41
CA SER A 545 36.90 -9.49 3.08
C SER A 545 36.89 -10.95 3.57
N ILE A 546 35.70 -11.55 3.73
CA ILE A 546 35.49 -12.93 4.21
C ILE A 546 35.20 -13.86 3.02
N ARG A 547 36.15 -13.94 2.07
CA ARG A 547 35.95 -14.70 0.82
C ARG A 547 36.01 -16.21 1.01
N SER A 548 36.86 -16.71 1.89
CA SER A 548 37.08 -18.15 2.02
C SER A 548 36.06 -18.81 2.95
N ASP A 549 35.62 -20.00 2.57
CA ASP A 549 34.63 -20.78 3.33
C ASP A 549 35.12 -21.10 4.74
N LYS A 550 36.44 -21.27 4.93
CA LYS A 550 37.04 -21.43 6.26
C LYS A 550 36.72 -20.23 7.17
N LYS A 551 36.87 -19.00 6.67
CA LYS A 551 36.59 -17.79 7.47
C LYS A 551 35.09 -17.64 7.74
N LYS A 552 34.24 -17.92 6.74
CA LYS A 552 32.78 -17.93 6.90
C LYS A 552 32.36 -18.95 7.98
N THR A 553 32.89 -20.17 7.90
CA THR A 553 32.71 -21.22 8.92
C THR A 553 33.11 -20.73 10.30
N GLU A 554 34.30 -20.15 10.46
CA GLU A 554 34.78 -19.65 11.76
C GLU A 554 33.86 -18.58 12.36
N VAL A 555 33.38 -17.64 11.54
CA VAL A 555 32.43 -16.60 11.96
C VAL A 555 31.10 -17.21 12.41
N ILE A 556 30.57 -18.18 11.65
CA ILE A 556 29.31 -18.87 11.98
C ILE A 556 29.48 -19.67 13.28
N THR A 557 30.55 -20.44 13.40
CA THR A 557 30.84 -21.22 14.61
C THR A 557 30.96 -20.29 15.81
N LYS A 558 31.67 -19.17 15.70
CA LYS A 558 31.78 -18.21 16.81
C LYS A 558 30.46 -17.55 17.19
N GLY A 559 29.67 -17.11 16.21
CA GLY A 559 28.35 -16.55 16.47
C GLY A 559 27.45 -17.54 17.20
N LEU A 560 27.48 -18.80 16.77
CA LEU A 560 26.70 -19.84 17.40
C LEU A 560 27.27 -20.27 18.77
N THR A 561 28.58 -20.26 19.03
CA THR A 561 29.11 -20.57 20.37
C THR A 561 28.91 -19.43 21.38
N HIS A 562 29.13 -18.19 20.98
CA HIS A 562 29.13 -17.05 21.90
C HIS A 562 27.73 -16.50 22.18
N VAL A 563 26.83 -16.58 21.19
CA VAL A 563 25.54 -15.88 21.25
C VAL A 563 24.39 -16.83 21.55
N SER A 564 24.55 -18.14 21.35
CA SER A 564 23.46 -19.12 21.53
C SER A 564 22.84 -19.11 22.92
N ASN A 565 23.65 -18.94 23.97
CA ASN A 565 23.15 -18.89 25.35
C ASN A 565 22.21 -17.68 25.62
N LEU A 566 22.33 -16.61 24.83
CA LEU A 566 21.53 -15.38 24.94
C LEU A 566 20.37 -15.34 23.91
N THR A 567 20.43 -16.19 22.90
CA THR A 567 19.52 -16.18 21.74
C THR A 567 18.26 -16.96 22.03
N HIS A 568 17.11 -16.35 21.74
CA HIS A 568 15.81 -17.01 21.81
C HIS A 568 15.30 -17.44 20.44
N GLU A 569 15.80 -16.79 19.39
CA GLU A 569 15.39 -17.02 18.01
C GLU A 569 16.59 -16.99 17.04
N ILE A 570 16.70 -18.01 16.20
CA ILE A 570 17.71 -18.06 15.13
C ILE A 570 17.01 -18.11 13.77
N LYS A 571 17.40 -17.18 12.90
CA LYS A 571 16.94 -17.10 11.51
C LYS A 571 18.09 -17.39 10.56
N PHE A 572 17.86 -18.34 9.68
CA PHE A 572 18.80 -18.71 8.61
C PHE A 572 18.28 -18.21 7.27
N LEU A 573 19.14 -17.51 6.55
CA LEU A 573 18.85 -16.99 5.21
C LEU A 573 20.00 -17.34 4.26
N ALA A 574 19.84 -18.39 3.48
CA ALA A 574 20.78 -18.76 2.42
C ALA A 574 20.17 -18.41 1.06
N ALA A 575 20.84 -17.55 0.29
CA ALA A 575 20.47 -17.24 -1.09
C ALA A 575 21.47 -17.83 -2.11
N LYS A 576 22.72 -18.05 -1.69
CA LYS A 576 23.80 -18.58 -2.50
C LYS A 576 24.21 -19.98 -2.09
N GLU A 577 24.35 -20.85 -3.08
CA GLU A 577 24.78 -22.26 -2.91
C GLU A 577 26.15 -22.37 -2.22
N GLU A 578 27.11 -21.53 -2.60
CA GLU A 578 28.47 -21.51 -2.03
C GLU A 578 28.51 -21.30 -0.51
N PHE A 579 27.44 -20.76 0.08
CA PHE A 579 27.36 -20.54 1.52
C PHE A 579 27.04 -21.81 2.31
N VAL A 580 26.30 -22.72 1.68
CA VAL A 580 25.71 -23.90 2.31
C VAL A 580 26.79 -24.82 2.93
N PRO A 581 27.90 -25.16 2.23
CA PRO A 581 28.97 -25.97 2.84
C PRO A 581 29.65 -25.30 4.03
N ALA A 582 29.93 -24.00 3.95
CA ALA A 582 30.58 -23.26 5.03
C ALA A 582 29.71 -23.19 6.29
N PHE A 583 28.41 -23.03 6.08
CA PHE A 583 27.39 -23.07 7.11
C PHE A 583 27.29 -24.45 7.78
N PHE A 584 27.19 -25.52 7.00
CA PHE A 584 27.20 -26.88 7.52
C PHE A 584 28.46 -27.20 8.32
N LYS A 585 29.62 -26.80 7.80
CA LYS A 585 30.89 -26.97 8.50
C LYS A 585 30.91 -26.19 9.81
N GLY A 586 30.33 -24.99 9.83
CA GLY A 586 30.25 -24.14 11.00
C GLY A 586 29.44 -24.76 12.13
N ILE A 587 28.30 -25.37 11.78
CA ILE A 587 27.44 -26.08 12.73
C ILE A 587 28.08 -27.39 13.20
N ARG A 588 28.66 -28.18 12.29
CA ARG A 588 29.37 -29.42 12.67
C ARG A 588 30.52 -29.15 13.65
N ALA A 589 31.20 -28.01 13.49
CA ALA A 589 32.28 -27.58 14.38
C ALA A 589 31.81 -27.23 15.80
N LEU A 590 30.52 -26.93 16.03
CA LEU A 590 29.99 -26.57 17.36
C LEU A 590 30.00 -27.73 18.37
N GLY A 591 30.07 -28.98 17.93
CA GLY A 591 30.05 -30.11 18.84
C GLY A 591 31.15 -31.13 18.61
N SER A 592 32.20 -30.82 17.82
CA SER A 592 33.20 -31.82 17.40
C SER A 592 32.53 -33.11 16.86
N ILE A 593 31.38 -32.96 16.21
CA ILE A 593 30.42 -34.04 15.95
C ILE A 593 30.97 -34.88 14.79
N LYS A 594 31.49 -36.08 15.12
CA LYS A 594 31.49 -37.18 14.13
C LYS A 594 30.03 -37.48 13.79
N ALA A 595 29.74 -37.83 12.55
CA ALA A 595 28.37 -38.15 12.10
C ALA A 595 27.63 -39.04 13.12
N GLY A 596 26.60 -38.51 13.79
CA GLY A 596 25.80 -39.23 14.79
C GLY A 596 25.76 -38.68 16.23
N GLN A 597 26.52 -37.65 16.61
CA GLN A 597 26.41 -37.03 17.96
C GLN A 597 25.41 -35.85 18.00
N LYS A 598 24.74 -35.67 19.15
CA LYS A 598 23.74 -34.61 19.41
C LYS A 598 24.41 -33.25 19.68
N LEU A 599 23.79 -32.15 19.26
CA LEU A 599 24.20 -30.80 19.66
C LEU A 599 24.03 -30.61 21.18
N PRO A 600 24.80 -29.71 21.85
CA PRO A 600 24.50 -29.32 23.22
C PRO A 600 23.08 -28.78 23.33
N SER A 601 22.41 -29.09 24.45
CA SER A 601 21.05 -28.60 24.72
C SER A 601 20.97 -27.07 24.58
N GLN A 602 19.97 -26.60 23.86
CA GLN A 602 19.67 -25.19 23.61
C GLN A 602 18.33 -24.82 24.29
N PRO A 603 18.29 -24.73 25.64
CA PRO A 603 17.03 -24.58 26.37
C PRO A 603 16.36 -23.21 26.13
N ASN A 604 17.10 -22.21 25.69
CA ASN A 604 16.57 -20.85 25.45
C ASN A 604 15.99 -20.66 24.03
N LEU A 605 16.30 -21.58 23.10
CA LEU A 605 15.84 -21.47 21.71
C LEU A 605 14.36 -21.86 21.61
N THR A 606 13.50 -20.86 21.41
CA THR A 606 12.05 -21.02 21.34
C THR A 606 11.49 -20.87 19.93
N SER A 607 12.26 -20.26 19.01
CA SER A 607 11.87 -20.08 17.62
C SER A 607 13.02 -20.33 16.65
N LEU A 608 12.72 -21.00 15.54
CA LEU A 608 13.69 -21.38 14.51
C LEU A 608 13.12 -21.11 13.12
N ARG A 609 13.83 -20.36 12.28
CA ARG A 609 13.37 -20.03 10.93
C ARG A 609 14.39 -20.39 9.86
N PHE A 610 13.97 -21.14 8.85
CA PHE A 610 14.74 -21.49 7.68
C PHE A 610 14.05 -20.95 6.42
N HIS A 611 14.65 -19.92 5.83
CA HIS A 611 14.24 -19.44 4.51
C HIS A 611 15.30 -19.80 3.48
N ASP A 612 14.92 -20.70 2.57
CA ASP A 612 15.65 -20.93 1.33
C ASP A 612 15.05 -20.02 0.26
N SER A 613 15.84 -19.04 -0.20
CA SER A 613 15.45 -18.18 -1.32
C SER A 613 15.89 -18.75 -2.67
N SER A 614 16.70 -19.81 -2.66
CA SER A 614 17.27 -20.48 -3.82
C SER A 614 16.45 -21.70 -4.27
N ALA A 615 15.12 -21.59 -4.17
CA ALA A 615 14.11 -22.66 -4.30
C ALA A 615 14.12 -23.50 -5.60
N ASN A 616 15.16 -23.42 -6.42
CA ASN A 616 15.15 -23.84 -7.80
C ASN A 616 15.97 -25.10 -8.10
N HIS A 617 17.10 -25.43 -7.47
CA HIS A 617 18.04 -26.36 -8.15
C HIS A 617 18.63 -27.55 -7.35
N TYR A 618 18.27 -27.82 -6.08
CA TYR A 618 19.09 -28.75 -5.28
C TYR A 618 18.33 -29.75 -4.40
N ALA A 619 17.99 -30.92 -4.96
CA ALA A 619 17.49 -32.06 -4.19
C ALA A 619 18.50 -32.54 -3.12
N ALA A 620 19.81 -32.47 -3.42
CA ALA A 620 20.87 -32.85 -2.49
C ALA A 620 20.95 -31.91 -1.27
N ALA A 621 20.85 -30.59 -1.49
CA ALA A 621 20.86 -29.61 -0.40
C ALA A 621 19.64 -29.77 0.51
N CYS A 622 18.47 -30.13 -0.04
CA CYS A 622 17.26 -30.37 0.76
C CYS A 622 17.45 -31.46 1.81
N LEU A 623 18.12 -32.57 1.47
CA LEU A 623 18.41 -33.66 2.42
C LEU A 623 19.40 -33.23 3.52
N GLU A 624 20.39 -32.41 3.16
CA GLU A 624 21.32 -31.85 4.15
C GLU A 624 20.61 -30.86 5.09
N PHE A 625 19.73 -30.00 4.56
CA PHE A 625 18.91 -29.09 5.36
C PHE A 625 17.93 -29.83 6.27
N GLN A 626 17.29 -30.91 5.80
CA GLN A 626 16.45 -31.77 6.64
C GLN A 626 17.22 -32.32 7.84
N SER A 627 18.42 -32.86 7.58
CA SER A 627 19.30 -33.40 8.61
C SER A 627 19.68 -32.34 9.63
N LEU A 628 19.93 -31.11 9.18
CA LEU A 628 20.27 -29.98 10.05
C LEU A 628 19.10 -29.51 10.91
N ILE A 629 17.92 -29.36 10.29
CA ILE A 629 16.72 -29.01 11.02
C ILE A 629 16.52 -30.05 12.12
N LYS A 630 16.65 -31.35 11.81
CA LYS A 630 16.55 -32.40 12.83
C LYS A 630 17.57 -32.23 13.98
N ILE A 631 18.84 -31.94 13.68
CA ILE A 631 19.85 -31.69 14.71
C ILE A 631 19.44 -30.52 15.63
N TRP A 632 18.91 -29.44 15.07
CA TRP A 632 18.44 -28.29 15.86
C TRP A 632 17.17 -28.60 16.65
N LEU A 633 16.23 -29.34 16.06
CA LEU A 633 15.02 -29.80 16.74
C LEU A 633 15.35 -30.69 17.93
N ASP A 634 16.36 -31.55 17.82
CA ASP A 634 16.83 -32.41 18.91
C ASP A 634 17.55 -31.62 20.01
N ALA A 635 18.20 -30.51 19.66
CA ALA A 635 18.90 -29.63 20.60
C ALA A 635 17.95 -28.67 21.33
N ALA A 636 16.89 -28.21 20.66
CA ALA A 636 15.99 -27.17 21.13
C ALA A 636 14.74 -27.76 21.82
N THR A 637 14.93 -28.27 23.04
CA THR A 637 13.86 -28.94 23.80
C THR A 637 12.63 -28.06 24.10
N ASN A 638 12.81 -26.73 24.08
CA ASN A 638 11.78 -25.73 24.31
C ASN A 638 11.30 -25.03 23.03
N LEU A 639 11.58 -25.58 21.85
CA LEU A 639 11.15 -24.98 20.59
C LEU A 639 9.62 -24.96 20.49
N THR A 640 9.05 -23.76 20.40
CA THR A 640 7.59 -23.55 20.27
C THR A 640 7.18 -23.10 18.89
N THR A 641 8.08 -22.50 18.11
CA THR A 641 7.79 -21.97 16.78
C THR A 641 8.82 -22.45 15.75
N LEU A 642 8.34 -22.99 14.63
CA LEU A 642 9.18 -23.40 13.50
C LEU A 642 8.63 -22.79 12.20
N ASP A 643 9.46 -22.05 11.46
CA ASP A 643 9.14 -21.47 10.15
C ASP A 643 10.06 -22.09 9.10
N VAL A 644 9.52 -22.90 8.19
CA VAL A 644 10.33 -23.62 7.19
C VAL A 644 9.69 -23.56 5.80
N ALA A 645 10.52 -23.61 4.77
CA ALA A 645 10.04 -23.83 3.42
C ALA A 645 9.39 -25.22 3.28
N ALA A 646 8.26 -25.30 2.59
CA ALA A 646 7.53 -26.56 2.38
C ALA A 646 8.35 -27.63 1.64
N SER A 647 9.36 -27.22 0.87
CA SER A 647 10.29 -28.14 0.21
C SER A 647 11.16 -28.95 1.18
N LEU A 648 11.35 -28.47 2.40
CA LEU A 648 12.25 -29.10 3.36
C LEU A 648 11.61 -30.24 4.13
N CYS A 649 10.32 -30.21 4.49
CA CYS A 649 9.61 -31.31 5.18
C CYS A 649 10.46 -32.06 6.25
N PRO A 650 10.98 -31.37 7.29
CA PRO A 650 11.84 -31.99 8.29
C PRO A 650 11.10 -33.05 9.13
N ASN A 651 11.82 -34.04 9.68
CA ASN A 651 11.24 -34.95 10.66
C ASN A 651 11.02 -34.22 12.00
N LEU A 652 9.77 -33.99 12.38
CA LEU A 652 9.36 -33.32 13.62
C LEU A 652 9.11 -34.29 14.79
N GLU A 653 9.45 -35.57 14.62
CA GLU A 653 9.33 -36.57 15.68
C GLU A 653 10.15 -36.15 16.91
N GLY A 654 9.47 -36.07 18.06
CA GLY A 654 10.06 -35.66 19.34
C GLY A 654 9.83 -34.19 19.72
N CYS A 655 9.32 -33.34 18.82
CA CYS A 655 9.10 -31.91 19.05
C CYS A 655 7.81 -31.61 19.85
N LYS A 656 7.67 -32.17 21.05
CA LYS A 656 6.44 -32.08 21.88
C LYS A 656 6.06 -30.66 22.30
N SER A 657 7.02 -29.74 22.31
CA SER A 657 6.83 -28.33 22.69
C SER A 657 6.37 -27.44 21.53
N LEU A 658 6.34 -27.95 20.30
CA LEU A 658 6.06 -27.16 19.10
C LEU A 658 4.56 -26.80 19.02
N LYS A 659 4.28 -25.49 19.08
CA LYS A 659 2.93 -24.91 19.10
C LYS A 659 2.56 -24.20 17.80
N VAL A 660 3.54 -23.59 17.13
CA VAL A 660 3.33 -22.79 15.91
C VAL A 660 4.22 -23.33 14.80
N LEU A 661 3.63 -23.61 13.66
CA LEU A 661 4.32 -24.10 12.48
C LEU A 661 3.94 -23.24 11.28
N LYS A 662 4.92 -22.54 10.70
CA LYS A 662 4.73 -21.67 9.55
C LYS A 662 5.36 -22.33 8.31
N PHE A 663 4.55 -22.51 7.28
CA PHE A 663 4.94 -23.09 6.02
C PHE A 663 4.85 -22.08 4.89
N LYS A 664 5.95 -21.97 4.13
CA LYS A 664 5.95 -21.20 2.89
C LYS A 664 5.91 -22.14 1.69
N PHE A 665 4.83 -22.07 0.91
CA PHE A 665 4.72 -22.75 -0.37
C PHE A 665 5.22 -21.83 -1.49
N VAL A 666 6.04 -22.38 -2.37
CA VAL A 666 6.38 -21.74 -3.65
C VAL A 666 5.65 -22.51 -4.74
N ILE A 667 4.43 -22.08 -5.08
CA ILE A 667 3.63 -22.68 -6.15
C ILE A 667 4.05 -22.05 -7.48
N ARG A 668 4.53 -22.87 -8.43
CA ARG A 668 4.82 -22.41 -9.79
C ARG A 668 3.66 -22.71 -10.73
N TYR A 669 3.39 -21.76 -11.64
CA TYR A 669 2.49 -21.97 -12.77
C TYR A 669 3.01 -23.09 -13.69
N GLY A 670 2.17 -24.08 -13.98
CA GLY A 670 2.43 -25.08 -15.03
C GLY A 670 2.94 -26.46 -14.57
N GLN A 671 3.26 -26.67 -13.28
CA GLN A 671 3.58 -28.02 -12.77
C GLN A 671 2.37 -28.63 -12.08
N ALA A 672 1.73 -29.61 -12.73
CA ALA A 672 0.44 -30.18 -12.33
C ALA A 672 0.48 -31.09 -11.08
N ARG A 673 1.64 -31.31 -10.46
CA ARG A 673 1.75 -32.05 -9.18
C ARG A 673 2.85 -31.41 -8.34
N ASN A 674 2.50 -30.98 -7.13
CA ASN A 674 3.47 -30.59 -6.11
C ASN A 674 3.96 -31.88 -5.41
N PRO A 675 5.21 -32.34 -5.64
CA PRO A 675 5.68 -33.65 -5.18
C PRO A 675 5.83 -33.79 -3.65
N ASN A 676 5.48 -32.77 -2.85
CA ASN A 676 5.72 -32.75 -1.41
C ASN A 676 4.47 -32.76 -0.51
N LEU A 677 3.25 -32.84 -1.04
CA LEU A 677 2.06 -32.79 -0.18
C LEU A 677 1.98 -33.97 0.81
N ASP A 678 2.31 -35.19 0.36
CA ASP A 678 2.31 -36.38 1.22
C ASP A 678 3.37 -36.28 2.33
N ASN A 679 4.54 -35.69 2.04
CA ASN A 679 5.58 -35.45 3.02
C ASN A 679 5.15 -34.41 4.07
N VAL A 680 4.47 -33.33 3.64
CA VAL A 680 3.89 -32.34 4.55
C VAL A 680 2.83 -32.98 5.44
N ILE A 681 1.91 -33.79 4.88
CA ILE A 681 0.88 -34.49 5.66
C ILE A 681 1.52 -35.43 6.69
N LYS A 682 2.50 -36.25 6.28
CA LYS A 682 3.22 -37.16 7.17
C LYS A 682 3.88 -36.40 8.33
N MET A 683 4.55 -35.30 8.02
CA MET A 683 5.22 -34.45 9.01
C MET A 683 4.22 -33.76 9.95
N LEU A 684 3.09 -33.24 9.46
CA LEU A 684 2.03 -32.68 10.31
C LEU A 684 1.47 -33.72 11.28
N GLY A 685 1.35 -34.98 10.84
CA GLY A 685 0.97 -36.10 11.69
C GLY A 685 1.87 -36.32 12.91
N GLN A 686 3.15 -35.89 12.85
CA GLN A 686 4.12 -36.05 13.94
C GLN A 686 3.92 -35.04 15.08
N VAL A 687 3.27 -33.91 14.82
CA VAL A 687 3.07 -32.79 15.78
C VAL A 687 1.61 -32.40 15.97
N LYS A 688 0.67 -33.19 15.42
CA LYS A 688 -0.77 -32.89 15.44
C LYS A 688 -1.33 -32.63 16.85
N ASP A 689 -0.78 -33.27 17.87
CA ASP A 689 -1.28 -33.18 19.25
C ASP A 689 -0.69 -31.98 20.03
N SER A 690 0.39 -31.36 19.52
CA SER A 690 1.04 -30.19 20.14
C SER A 690 0.77 -28.88 19.40
N LEU A 691 0.40 -28.96 18.12
CA LEU A 691 0.23 -27.79 17.26
C LEU A 691 -1.05 -27.01 17.58
N ILE A 692 -0.90 -25.71 17.85
CA ILE A 692 -1.99 -24.77 18.12
C ILE A 692 -2.29 -23.93 16.87
N GLU A 693 -1.25 -23.57 16.11
CA GLU A 693 -1.35 -22.68 14.95
C GLU A 693 -0.54 -23.23 13.77
N LEU A 694 -1.20 -23.32 12.61
CA LEU A 694 -0.59 -23.65 11.33
C LEU A 694 -0.80 -22.48 10.38
N GLU A 695 0.28 -21.81 9.99
CA GLU A 695 0.23 -20.71 9.02
C GLU A 695 0.78 -21.21 7.68
N LEU A 696 -0.03 -21.15 6.63
CA LEU A 696 0.39 -21.46 5.26
C LEU A 696 0.43 -20.16 4.48
N SER A 697 1.60 -19.77 3.97
CA SER A 697 1.75 -18.58 3.14
C SER A 697 2.34 -18.92 1.78
N ASN A 698 1.88 -18.23 0.74
CA ASN A 698 2.54 -18.26 -0.57
C ASN A 698 3.78 -17.37 -0.50
N GLY A 699 4.90 -17.85 -1.05
CA GLY A 699 6.12 -17.05 -1.19
C GLY A 699 5.86 -15.77 -2.01
N GLU A 700 6.62 -14.72 -1.72
CA GLU A 700 6.53 -13.41 -2.40
C GLU A 700 6.68 -13.61 -3.92
N GLY A 701 5.57 -13.53 -4.67
CA GLY A 701 5.60 -13.69 -6.13
C GLY A 701 4.33 -14.13 -6.87
N GLY A 702 3.16 -14.34 -6.26
CA GLY A 702 1.96 -14.62 -7.06
C GLY A 702 0.70 -15.04 -6.31
N TYR A 703 -0.44 -14.64 -6.90
CA TYR A 703 -1.86 -14.87 -6.59
C TYR A 703 -2.21 -15.97 -5.57
N GLU A 704 -3.13 -15.62 -4.66
CA GLU A 704 -3.77 -16.55 -3.73
C GLU A 704 -4.53 -17.66 -4.49
N LYS A 705 -4.15 -18.91 -4.23
CA LYS A 705 -5.02 -20.06 -4.44
C LYS A 705 -5.25 -20.72 -3.10
N GLU A 706 -6.51 -20.91 -2.76
CA GLU A 706 -6.96 -21.64 -1.58
C GLU A 706 -6.44 -23.09 -1.68
N VAL A 707 -5.48 -23.46 -0.82
CA VAL A 707 -5.04 -24.85 -0.68
C VAL A 707 -5.86 -25.47 0.45
N LYS A 708 -6.85 -26.29 0.11
CA LYS A 708 -7.53 -27.14 1.10
C LYS A 708 -6.60 -28.31 1.45
N ILE A 709 -6.17 -28.38 2.71
CA ILE A 709 -5.54 -29.56 3.32
C ILE A 709 -6.62 -30.49 3.83
#